data_AF-A0A836Q1X6-F1
#
_entry.id   AF-A0A836Q1X6-F1
#
_cell.length_a   1.000
_cell.length_b   1.000
_cell.length_c   1.000
_cell.angle_alpha   90.00
_cell.angle_beta   90.00
_cell.angle_gamma   90.00
#
_symmetry.space_group_name_H-M   'P 1'
#
loop_
_entity.id
_entity.type
_entity.pdbx_description
1 polymer ?
#
loop_
_entity_poly.entity_id
_entity_poly.type
_entity_poly.pdbx_seq_one_letter_code
_entity_poly.pdbx_strand_id
1 'polypeptide(L)'
;MFSNLHFHLPNHFSRTQRSFAVLTAVTTFFAFQQPAVLADALQTGQASVQAQASACGKDPEKTIDPLGEPRVVMKHDALMYVLDETGMIPGGNNSAYGLYRDDTRTLSKLRYVLNGQAPELLSKDVKGFAATFIYGIRQNKKDADRSIVLRRDVAMYQGISERITVTNYSPEELNAVVSICTNADFKDMFEVRGFQSKEKPRNIDTTTGAYLRYGYAADNVYTVLNVASQPSATISPGGFNWNVRLKPGQSSTSELTITSLADTSSVNEKESQTWTYDVRLEQANNSFQKWLADCAQISTDNAAFNKMLDQAYLDLYLLRQPVRGGTALTAGLPWYAVPFGRDQAITGLQTVLFMPKTSKEILLMLAAYQGTKKNTQTDEAPGKIMHELRTGELATKGIVPFHPYYGTIDATPLWVMLLRKYLQCTGDMDTVNKLLPNLDRAVTYLLDASSEGFLTYGGEGALANQCWKDSGNSMMHSDGKLASAPIAACEVQGYLYKALKDAGYIYGMFGKIEKNKQLEARAQKLKTDFNAAFWMPGKNYYAMALAGGGKQCDVVASNPGQLLMSGIIAEEKKEAVCKTLMESHLFNGWGIRTLSSHEFSYNPVSYHNGSVWPHDNAMIAFGLAANNHKEDAGRVFSGLIDAGVAFGDNRLPELFCGFERAAGAPPVSYPVSCVPQAWASGCLFQMLEACSGIDVEGAQGQLNVKRPYLPSFIHQINVKSLPTGRGKADFGLKKTANGFSTTGFRTEGGVNFHMDSGVSVGPEPENASSPRQTP
;
A
#
# COMPACT_ATOMS: atom_id res chain seq x y z
N MET A 1 21.39 -8.45 -5.95
CA MET A 1 20.67 -7.50 -5.06
C MET A 1 19.97 -8.25 -3.92
N PHE A 2 20.71 -9.04 -3.12
CA PHE A 2 20.20 -9.79 -1.96
C PHE A 2 20.57 -9.10 -0.62
N SER A 3 20.55 -7.76 -0.56
CA SER A 3 21.10 -7.01 0.59
C SER A 3 20.08 -6.36 1.53
N ASN A 4 18.77 -6.43 1.29
CA ASN A 4 17.82 -5.57 2.03
C ASN A 4 17.06 -6.23 3.19
N LEU A 5 17.48 -7.40 3.65
CA LEU A 5 17.08 -7.96 4.94
C LEU A 5 18.32 -8.56 5.62
N HIS A 6 19.17 -7.71 6.20
CA HIS A 6 20.17 -8.17 7.17
C HIS A 6 19.49 -8.31 8.52
N PHE A 7 18.93 -9.51 8.77
CA PHE A 7 18.61 -9.92 10.13
C PHE A 7 19.92 -10.06 10.91
N HIS A 8 20.10 -9.26 11.96
CA HIS A 8 21.17 -9.49 12.93
C HIS A 8 20.85 -10.77 13.71
N LEU A 9 21.50 -11.87 13.33
CA LEU A 9 21.61 -13.05 14.20
C LEU A 9 22.78 -12.83 15.18
N PRO A 10 22.62 -13.08 16.48
CA PRO A 10 23.71 -12.97 17.44
C PRO A 10 24.80 -14.02 17.15
N ASN A 11 26.04 -13.54 16.99
CA ASN A 11 27.24 -14.38 16.87
C ASN A 11 27.67 -14.86 18.27
N HIS A 12 27.53 -16.16 18.53
CA HIS A 12 28.34 -16.82 19.55
C HIS A 12 29.08 -18.01 18.93
N PHE A 13 30.38 -17.82 18.70
CA PHE A 13 31.33 -18.92 18.63
C PHE A 13 31.91 -19.14 20.03
N SER A 14 31.98 -20.40 20.46
CA SER A 14 33.15 -20.90 21.16
C SER A 14 33.71 -22.10 20.40
N ARG A 15 35.03 -22.05 20.17
CA ARG A 15 35.85 -23.13 19.65
C ARG A 15 35.95 -24.22 20.72
N THR A 16 35.62 -25.47 20.40
CA THR A 16 36.41 -26.64 20.82
C THR A 16 36.03 -27.91 20.06
N GLN A 17 37.05 -28.51 19.42
CA GLN A 17 37.20 -29.93 19.01
C GLN A 17 36.30 -30.43 17.85
N ARG A 18 36.76 -30.50 16.58
CA ARG A 18 37.74 -31.44 15.95
C ARG A 18 37.55 -32.91 16.36
N SER A 19 37.01 -33.75 15.45
CA SER A 19 37.75 -34.85 14.77
C SER A 19 36.90 -36.08 14.35
N PHE A 20 37.11 -36.51 13.08
CA PHE A 20 37.05 -37.90 12.53
C PHE A 20 35.68 -38.60 12.38
N ALA A 21 35.36 -39.43 11.38
CA ALA A 21 36.02 -39.92 10.16
C ALA A 21 35.00 -40.64 9.24
N VAL A 22 35.46 -41.04 8.05
CA VAL A 22 34.76 -41.52 6.85
C VAL A 22 34.63 -43.06 6.80
N LEU A 23 33.67 -43.58 6.00
CA LEU A 23 33.81 -44.66 4.95
C LEU A 23 32.85 -45.90 5.04
N THR A 24 32.03 -46.10 3.97
CA THR A 24 31.66 -47.35 3.20
C THR A 24 31.11 -48.62 3.89
N ALA A 25 30.39 -49.60 3.29
CA ALA A 25 29.66 -49.85 2.03
C ALA A 25 29.10 -51.31 2.04
N VAL A 26 27.88 -51.53 1.48
CA VAL A 26 27.46 -52.60 0.51
C VAL A 26 27.24 -54.10 0.92
N THR A 27 26.07 -54.64 0.47
CA THR A 27 25.61 -56.05 0.15
C THR A 27 25.30 -57.06 1.29
N THR A 28 24.30 -57.97 1.26
CA THR A 28 23.61 -58.72 0.18
C THR A 28 22.26 -59.35 0.63
N PHE A 29 21.46 -59.74 -0.38
CA PHE A 29 20.15 -60.43 -0.47
C PHE A 29 19.90 -61.72 0.36
N PHE A 30 18.61 -61.96 0.69
CA PHE A 30 17.90 -63.24 0.45
C PHE A 30 16.39 -63.01 0.27
N ALA A 31 15.79 -63.76 -0.67
CA ALA A 31 14.40 -63.67 -1.12
C ALA A 31 13.50 -64.75 -0.49
N PHE A 32 12.20 -64.44 -0.31
CA PHE A 32 11.10 -65.42 -0.33
C PHE A 32 9.82 -64.79 -0.93
N GLN A 33 9.11 -65.59 -1.72
CA GLN A 33 7.97 -65.25 -2.60
C GLN A 33 6.60 -65.25 -1.88
N GLN A 34 5.81 -64.18 -2.10
CA GLN A 34 4.35 -64.03 -2.45
C GLN A 34 3.24 -64.90 -1.76
N PRO A 35 1.93 -64.47 -1.70
CA PRO A 35 1.21 -63.59 -2.66
C PRO A 35 0.32 -62.46 -2.04
N ALA A 36 0.26 -61.27 -2.65
CA ALA A 36 -0.78 -60.80 -3.58
C ALA A 36 -2.19 -60.55 -2.98
N VAL A 37 -2.34 -59.46 -2.20
CA VAL A 37 -3.64 -58.76 -2.00
C VAL A 37 -3.50 -57.21 -1.88
N LEU A 38 -2.28 -56.66 -1.76
CA LEU A 38 -2.07 -55.21 -1.57
C LEU A 38 -1.72 -54.40 -2.84
N ALA A 39 -1.65 -55.02 -4.02
CA ALA A 39 -1.18 -54.35 -5.24
C ALA A 39 -2.27 -53.51 -5.96
N ASP A 40 -3.54 -53.85 -5.83
CA ASP A 40 -4.63 -53.12 -6.52
C ASP A 40 -4.97 -51.76 -5.87
N ALA A 41 -4.74 -51.61 -4.56
CA ALA A 41 -4.97 -50.34 -3.87
C ALA A 41 -3.83 -49.32 -4.10
N LEU A 42 -2.61 -49.78 -4.36
CA LEU A 42 -1.45 -48.93 -4.68
C LEU A 42 -1.40 -48.56 -6.18
N GLN A 43 -1.84 -49.45 -7.08
CA GLN A 43 -1.94 -49.14 -8.51
C GLN A 43 -3.08 -48.18 -8.84
N THR A 44 -4.22 -48.25 -8.14
CA THR A 44 -5.32 -47.27 -8.31
C THR A 44 -4.97 -45.88 -7.77
N GLY A 45 -4.19 -45.81 -6.69
CA GLY A 45 -3.60 -44.56 -6.17
C GLY A 45 -2.52 -43.94 -7.08
N GLN A 46 -1.66 -44.75 -7.70
CA GLN A 46 -0.63 -44.24 -8.62
C GLN A 46 -1.17 -43.93 -10.03
N ALA A 47 -2.17 -44.67 -10.52
CA ALA A 47 -2.82 -44.41 -11.80
C ALA A 47 -3.67 -43.14 -11.78
N SER A 48 -4.30 -42.78 -10.65
CA SER A 48 -5.03 -41.52 -10.49
C SER A 48 -4.10 -40.29 -10.45
N VAL A 49 -2.94 -40.40 -9.79
CA VAL A 49 -1.90 -39.35 -9.79
C VAL A 49 -1.24 -39.20 -11.18
N GLN A 50 -1.00 -40.29 -11.91
CA GLN A 50 -0.46 -40.23 -13.28
C GLN A 50 -1.50 -39.76 -14.32
N ALA A 51 -2.78 -40.12 -14.17
CA ALA A 51 -3.85 -39.67 -15.07
C ALA A 51 -4.09 -38.16 -14.96
N GLN A 52 -3.96 -37.55 -13.78
CA GLN A 52 -4.06 -36.09 -13.62
C GLN A 52 -2.86 -35.32 -14.18
N ALA A 53 -1.64 -35.87 -14.06
CA ALA A 53 -0.46 -35.30 -14.72
C ALA A 53 -0.65 -35.24 -16.26
N SER A 54 -1.48 -36.13 -16.83
CA SER A 54 -1.82 -36.12 -18.26
C SER A 54 -2.81 -35.02 -18.67
N ALA A 55 -3.76 -34.63 -17.81
CA ALA A 55 -4.77 -33.61 -18.14
C ALA A 55 -4.26 -32.17 -17.90
N CYS A 56 -3.40 -31.97 -16.90
CA CYS A 56 -2.85 -30.66 -16.56
C CYS A 56 -1.63 -30.24 -17.39
N GLY A 57 -1.09 -31.14 -18.23
CA GLY A 57 0.14 -30.91 -18.97
C GLY A 57 1.35 -30.67 -18.05
N LYS A 58 2.51 -30.36 -18.63
CA LYS A 58 3.68 -29.92 -17.85
C LYS A 58 3.49 -28.48 -17.38
N ASP A 59 3.93 -28.19 -16.15
CA ASP A 59 4.09 -26.82 -15.73
C ASP A 59 5.19 -26.16 -16.58
N PRO A 60 4.98 -24.94 -17.10
CA PRO A 60 6.04 -24.22 -17.78
C PRO A 60 7.17 -24.02 -16.77
N GLU A 61 8.35 -24.57 -17.07
CA GLU A 61 9.56 -24.25 -16.32
C GLU A 61 9.86 -22.78 -16.55
N LYS A 62 9.61 -21.95 -15.55
CA LYS A 62 10.13 -20.60 -15.48
C LYS A 62 10.95 -20.49 -14.20
N THR A 63 12.21 -20.10 -14.33
CA THR A 63 12.90 -19.39 -13.24
C THR A 63 12.20 -18.05 -13.10
N ILE A 64 11.43 -17.89 -12.03
CA ILE A 64 10.64 -16.69 -11.77
C ILE A 64 11.43 -15.84 -10.77
N ASP A 65 11.63 -14.54 -11.06
CA ASP A 65 12.08 -13.60 -10.01
C ASP A 65 11.00 -13.56 -8.93
N PRO A 66 11.29 -13.88 -7.66
CA PRO A 66 10.27 -13.87 -6.63
C PRO A 66 9.61 -12.49 -6.47
N LEU A 67 10.32 -11.38 -6.75
CA LEU A 67 9.90 -10.03 -6.34
C LEU A 67 9.50 -9.10 -7.50
N GLY A 68 10.20 -9.20 -8.64
CA GLY A 68 10.15 -8.21 -9.72
C GLY A 68 9.13 -8.46 -10.84
N GLU A 69 8.42 -9.59 -10.81
CA GLU A 69 7.60 -9.98 -11.95
C GLU A 69 6.30 -9.15 -12.06
N PRO A 70 5.87 -8.87 -13.30
CA PRO A 70 4.57 -8.28 -13.53
C PRO A 70 3.45 -9.19 -13.01
N ARG A 71 2.40 -8.54 -12.51
CA ARG A 71 1.34 -9.18 -11.73
C ARG A 71 0.03 -8.43 -11.86
N VAL A 72 -1.05 -9.19 -11.79
CA VAL A 72 -2.40 -8.67 -11.61
C VAL A 72 -2.79 -8.96 -10.17
N VAL A 73 -3.15 -7.93 -9.41
CA VAL A 73 -3.52 -8.07 -8.00
C VAL A 73 -4.97 -7.65 -7.81
N MET A 74 -5.75 -8.53 -7.19
CA MET A 74 -7.12 -8.26 -6.76
C MET A 74 -7.19 -8.41 -5.24
N LYS A 75 -7.98 -7.57 -4.56
CA LYS A 75 -8.08 -7.60 -3.09
C LYS A 75 -9.49 -7.27 -2.60
N HIS A 76 -9.92 -7.95 -1.55
CA HIS A 76 -11.13 -7.66 -0.80
C HIS A 76 -10.94 -8.16 0.63
N ASP A 77 -11.02 -7.25 1.60
CA ASP A 77 -10.76 -7.52 3.03
C ASP A 77 -9.42 -8.27 3.24
N ALA A 78 -9.47 -9.46 3.85
CA ALA A 78 -8.31 -10.31 4.16
C ALA A 78 -7.81 -11.15 2.97
N LEU A 79 -8.53 -11.16 1.84
CA LEU A 79 -8.18 -11.96 0.68
C LEU A 79 -7.42 -11.12 -0.34
N MET A 80 -6.28 -11.63 -0.78
CA MET A 80 -5.49 -11.07 -1.87
C MET A 80 -5.23 -12.15 -2.92
N TYR A 81 -5.60 -11.88 -4.16
CA TYR A 81 -5.46 -12.78 -5.29
C TYR A 81 -4.42 -12.21 -6.26
N VAL A 82 -3.26 -12.86 -6.31
CA VAL A 82 -2.10 -12.42 -7.09
C VAL A 82 -1.93 -13.37 -8.26
N LEU A 83 -2.08 -12.83 -9.46
CA LEU A 83 -2.05 -13.53 -10.74
C LEU A 83 -0.85 -13.09 -11.56
N ASP A 84 -0.37 -13.95 -12.45
CA ASP A 84 0.59 -13.55 -13.49
C ASP A 84 -0.08 -12.65 -14.54
N GLU A 85 0.69 -12.16 -15.51
CA GLU A 85 0.16 -11.28 -16.56
C GLU A 85 -0.94 -11.93 -17.42
N THR A 86 -0.96 -13.26 -17.45
CA THR A 86 -1.95 -14.05 -18.18
C THR A 86 -3.23 -14.26 -17.37
N GLY A 87 -3.27 -13.86 -16.09
CA GLY A 87 -4.41 -14.08 -15.21
C GLY A 87 -4.39 -15.46 -14.53
N MET A 88 -3.26 -16.16 -14.49
CA MET A 88 -3.16 -17.50 -13.89
C MET A 88 -2.35 -17.47 -12.58
N ILE A 89 -2.49 -18.50 -11.75
CA ILE A 89 -1.45 -18.83 -10.77
C ILE A 89 -0.64 -20.00 -11.36
N PRO A 90 0.61 -19.78 -11.81
CA PRO A 90 1.42 -20.82 -12.46
C PRO A 90 1.76 -21.96 -11.49
N GLY A 91 2.16 -23.11 -12.03
CA GLY A 91 2.74 -24.19 -11.22
C GLY A 91 4.25 -23.99 -10.99
N GLY A 92 4.86 -24.74 -10.06
CA GLY A 92 6.28 -24.57 -9.69
C GLY A 92 6.59 -23.22 -9.05
N ASN A 93 5.58 -22.58 -8.46
CA ASN A 93 5.57 -21.17 -8.12
C ASN A 93 6.36 -20.82 -6.85
N ASN A 94 7.53 -20.21 -7.06
CA ASN A 94 8.37 -19.61 -6.01
C ASN A 94 8.24 -18.08 -5.93
N SER A 95 7.22 -17.49 -6.57
CA SER A 95 6.98 -16.04 -6.60
C SER A 95 5.73 -15.64 -5.85
N ALA A 96 5.35 -14.36 -5.95
CA ALA A 96 4.20 -13.76 -5.29
C ALA A 96 2.83 -14.31 -5.72
N TYR A 97 2.74 -15.09 -6.80
CA TYR A 97 1.44 -15.52 -7.33
C TYR A 97 0.74 -16.46 -6.33
N GLY A 98 -0.57 -16.34 -6.18
CA GLY A 98 -1.33 -17.14 -5.25
C GLY A 98 -2.62 -16.48 -4.77
N LEU A 99 -3.46 -17.29 -4.12
CA LEU A 99 -4.50 -16.77 -3.24
C LEU A 99 -3.93 -16.69 -1.83
N TYR A 100 -4.04 -15.53 -1.22
CA TYR A 100 -3.58 -15.27 0.13
C TYR A 100 -4.76 -14.95 1.04
N ARG A 101 -4.68 -15.43 2.27
CA ARG A 101 -5.53 -15.04 3.38
C ARG A 101 -4.64 -14.76 4.58
N ASP A 102 -4.79 -13.59 5.20
CA ASP A 102 -4.13 -13.24 6.46
C ASP A 102 -2.60 -13.57 6.44
N ASP A 103 -1.90 -13.15 5.38
CA ASP A 103 -0.46 -13.40 5.11
C ASP A 103 -0.05 -14.85 4.77
N THR A 104 -1.01 -15.75 4.58
CA THR A 104 -0.75 -17.15 4.19
C THR A 104 -1.21 -17.42 2.78
N ARG A 105 -0.34 -17.99 1.92
CA ARG A 105 -0.69 -18.42 0.56
C ARG A 105 -1.49 -19.73 0.60
N THR A 106 -2.80 -19.63 0.55
CA THR A 106 -3.70 -20.79 0.65
C THR A 106 -3.93 -21.52 -0.68
N LEU A 107 -3.63 -20.88 -1.81
CA LEU A 107 -3.61 -21.52 -3.13
C LEU A 107 -2.33 -21.11 -3.89
N SER A 108 -1.54 -22.09 -4.30
CA SER A 108 -0.23 -21.89 -4.96
C SER A 108 -0.25 -22.18 -6.46
N LYS A 109 -1.35 -22.74 -6.98
CA LYS A 109 -1.59 -23.00 -8.41
C LYS A 109 -3.09 -22.92 -8.73
N LEU A 110 -3.43 -22.30 -9.85
CA LEU A 110 -4.76 -22.20 -10.43
C LEU A 110 -4.59 -21.89 -11.92
N ARG A 111 -4.71 -22.92 -12.76
CA ARG A 111 -4.50 -22.83 -14.21
C ARG A 111 -5.68 -23.42 -14.96
N TYR A 112 -6.04 -22.78 -16.06
CA TYR A 112 -7.03 -23.27 -17.01
C TYR A 112 -6.34 -23.90 -18.20
N VAL A 113 -6.79 -25.10 -18.57
CA VAL A 113 -6.30 -25.87 -19.71
C VAL A 113 -7.50 -26.34 -20.53
N LEU A 114 -7.40 -26.25 -21.85
CA LEU A 114 -8.42 -26.77 -22.76
C LEU A 114 -7.78 -27.76 -23.72
N ASN A 115 -8.36 -28.96 -23.87
CA ASN A 115 -7.82 -30.03 -24.73
C ASN A 115 -6.33 -30.33 -24.44
N GLY A 116 -5.92 -30.26 -23.17
CA GLY A 116 -4.53 -30.45 -22.75
C GLY A 116 -3.57 -29.31 -23.13
N GLN A 117 -4.07 -28.18 -23.67
CA GLN A 117 -3.29 -27.03 -24.07
C GLN A 117 -3.57 -25.80 -23.18
N ALA A 118 -2.51 -25.06 -22.84
CA ALA A 118 -2.64 -23.78 -22.17
C ALA A 118 -3.19 -22.73 -23.17
N PRO A 119 -4.26 -22.00 -22.83
CA PRO A 119 -4.85 -21.03 -23.73
C PRO A 119 -4.00 -19.74 -23.78
N GLU A 120 -3.97 -19.07 -24.94
CA GLU A 120 -3.22 -17.83 -25.16
C GLU A 120 -4.05 -16.62 -24.70
N LEU A 121 -3.53 -15.76 -23.82
CA LEU A 121 -4.23 -14.54 -23.42
C LEU A 121 -4.33 -13.58 -24.62
N LEU A 122 -5.56 -13.21 -24.98
CA LEU A 122 -5.85 -12.23 -26.03
C LEU A 122 -6.14 -10.84 -25.45
N SER A 123 -6.78 -10.78 -24.29
CA SER A 123 -7.16 -9.52 -23.65
C SER A 123 -7.43 -9.70 -22.16
N LYS A 124 -7.17 -8.65 -21.37
CA LYS A 124 -7.54 -8.56 -19.95
C LYS A 124 -8.11 -7.18 -19.62
N ASP A 125 -9.09 -7.14 -18.74
CA ASP A 125 -9.65 -5.93 -18.10
C ASP A 125 -9.72 -6.20 -16.59
N VAL A 126 -9.07 -5.39 -15.76
CA VAL A 126 -8.98 -5.61 -14.31
C VAL A 126 -9.44 -4.35 -13.59
N LYS A 127 -10.37 -4.50 -12.65
CA LYS A 127 -11.03 -3.43 -11.90
C LYS A 127 -11.06 -3.76 -10.41
N GLY A 128 -9.88 -3.88 -9.80
CA GLY A 128 -9.74 -4.09 -8.36
C GLY A 128 -10.27 -5.44 -7.87
N PHE A 129 -11.56 -5.52 -7.57
CA PHE A 129 -12.26 -6.73 -7.11
C PHE A 129 -12.95 -7.50 -8.25
N ALA A 130 -12.91 -7.00 -9.49
CA ALA A 130 -13.44 -7.70 -10.66
C ALA A 130 -12.41 -7.76 -11.79
N ALA A 131 -12.46 -8.79 -12.64
CA ALA A 131 -11.61 -8.89 -13.83
C ALA A 131 -12.26 -9.75 -14.92
N THR A 132 -11.94 -9.46 -16.18
CA THR A 132 -12.26 -10.31 -17.33
C THR A 132 -10.99 -10.66 -18.06
N PHE A 133 -10.82 -11.95 -18.38
CA PHE A 133 -9.72 -12.45 -19.19
C PHE A 133 -10.30 -13.20 -20.39
N ILE A 134 -9.80 -12.91 -21.59
CA ILE A 134 -10.21 -13.56 -22.83
C ILE A 134 -9.01 -14.30 -23.39
N TYR A 135 -9.17 -15.58 -23.61
CA TYR A 135 -8.14 -16.45 -24.13
C TYR A 135 -8.57 -17.13 -25.42
N GLY A 136 -7.62 -17.41 -26.29
CA GLY A 136 -7.82 -18.12 -27.55
C GLY A 136 -6.99 -19.38 -27.62
N ILE A 137 -7.55 -20.40 -28.28
CA ILE A 137 -6.86 -21.66 -28.56
C ILE A 137 -6.92 -21.96 -30.05
N ARG A 138 -5.78 -22.39 -30.58
CA ARG A 138 -5.64 -22.86 -31.96
C ARG A 138 -5.96 -24.36 -32.00
N GLN A 139 -6.66 -24.82 -33.03
CA GLN A 139 -6.77 -26.25 -33.30
C GLN A 139 -5.43 -26.82 -33.77
N ASN A 140 -4.78 -26.15 -34.74
CA ASN A 140 -3.43 -26.47 -35.17
C ASN A 140 -2.48 -25.32 -34.84
N LYS A 141 -1.24 -25.64 -34.43
CA LYS A 141 -0.22 -24.62 -34.10
C LYS A 141 0.06 -23.63 -35.24
N LYS A 142 -0.17 -24.05 -36.50
CA LYS A 142 0.03 -23.24 -37.71
C LYS A 142 -1.14 -22.29 -38.01
N ASP A 143 -2.28 -22.46 -37.36
CA ASP A 143 -3.46 -21.64 -37.63
C ASP A 143 -3.23 -20.22 -37.11
N ALA A 144 -3.64 -19.24 -37.91
CA ALA A 144 -3.66 -17.84 -37.52
C ALA A 144 -4.85 -17.54 -36.60
N ASP A 145 -5.96 -18.26 -36.78
CA ASP A 145 -7.21 -18.05 -36.05
C ASP A 145 -7.28 -18.85 -34.76
N ARG A 146 -8.19 -18.45 -33.87
CA ARG A 146 -8.51 -19.17 -32.63
C ARG A 146 -9.89 -19.78 -32.77
N SER A 147 -9.93 -21.09 -32.90
CA SER A 147 -11.14 -21.89 -33.10
C SER A 147 -11.99 -21.99 -31.84
N ILE A 148 -11.39 -21.83 -30.66
CA ILE A 148 -12.08 -21.85 -29.38
C ILE A 148 -11.62 -20.64 -28.56
N VAL A 149 -12.59 -19.96 -27.95
CA VAL A 149 -12.35 -18.86 -27.02
C VAL A 149 -12.82 -19.27 -25.63
N LEU A 150 -11.97 -19.03 -24.63
CA LEU A 150 -12.31 -19.14 -23.22
C LEU A 150 -12.39 -17.72 -22.66
N ARG A 151 -13.54 -17.35 -22.09
CA ARG A 151 -13.73 -16.12 -21.33
C ARG A 151 -13.83 -16.46 -19.85
N ARG A 152 -13.09 -15.74 -19.01
CA ARG A 152 -13.09 -15.88 -17.57
C ARG A 152 -13.42 -14.54 -16.93
N ASP A 153 -14.61 -14.43 -16.35
CA ASP A 153 -15.03 -13.27 -15.56
C ASP A 153 -14.90 -13.60 -14.08
N VAL A 154 -14.18 -12.77 -13.32
CA VAL A 154 -13.80 -12.98 -11.92
C VAL A 154 -14.41 -11.87 -11.08
N ALA A 155 -15.04 -12.22 -9.95
CA ALA A 155 -15.53 -11.27 -8.96
C ALA A 155 -15.09 -11.69 -7.56
N MET A 156 -14.74 -10.72 -6.70
CA MET A 156 -14.21 -10.97 -5.37
C MET A 156 -14.96 -10.16 -4.30
N TYR A 157 -15.53 -10.89 -3.33
CA TYR A 157 -16.25 -10.33 -2.17
C TYR A 157 -16.40 -11.43 -1.12
N GLN A 158 -15.66 -11.40 -0.01
CA GLN A 158 -15.65 -12.51 0.98
C GLN A 158 -15.28 -13.90 0.41
N GLY A 159 -14.60 -13.95 -0.74
CA GLY A 159 -14.28 -15.14 -1.53
C GLY A 159 -14.22 -14.77 -3.02
N ILE A 160 -14.05 -15.75 -3.90
CA ILE A 160 -13.94 -15.55 -5.35
C ILE A 160 -15.01 -16.36 -6.07
N SER A 161 -15.62 -15.78 -7.10
CA SER A 161 -16.43 -16.50 -8.08
C SER A 161 -15.92 -16.21 -9.48
N GLU A 162 -15.70 -17.26 -10.27
CA GLU A 162 -15.24 -17.18 -11.66
C GLU A 162 -16.28 -17.81 -12.58
N ARG A 163 -16.82 -17.02 -13.52
CA ARG A 163 -17.64 -17.49 -14.63
C ARG A 163 -16.72 -17.85 -15.80
N ILE A 164 -16.81 -19.09 -16.27
CA ILE A 164 -15.98 -19.64 -17.33
C ILE A 164 -16.89 -19.96 -18.51
N THR A 165 -16.74 -19.22 -19.62
CA THR A 165 -17.50 -19.44 -20.84
C THR A 165 -16.57 -19.91 -21.96
N VAL A 166 -16.87 -21.07 -22.54
CA VAL A 166 -16.14 -21.65 -23.67
C VAL A 166 -17.02 -21.56 -24.91
N THR A 167 -16.52 -20.92 -25.97
CA THR A 167 -17.25 -20.72 -27.24
C THR A 167 -16.50 -21.34 -28.41
N ASN A 168 -17.21 -22.13 -29.23
CA ASN A 168 -16.68 -22.67 -30.46
C ASN A 168 -16.91 -21.70 -31.63
N TYR A 169 -15.84 -21.18 -32.22
CA TYR A 169 -15.86 -20.32 -33.41
C TYR A 169 -15.42 -21.03 -34.69
N SER A 170 -15.10 -22.32 -34.61
CA SER A 170 -14.80 -23.14 -35.78
C SER A 170 -16.08 -23.51 -36.55
N PRO A 171 -15.95 -23.88 -37.84
CA PRO A 171 -17.09 -24.35 -38.64
C PRO A 171 -17.53 -25.79 -38.30
N GLU A 172 -16.81 -26.49 -37.43
CA GLU A 172 -17.07 -27.89 -37.07
C GLU A 172 -17.57 -28.03 -35.63
N GLU A 173 -18.30 -29.11 -35.35
CA GLU A 173 -18.64 -29.47 -33.98
C GLU A 173 -17.40 -30.02 -33.26
N LEU A 174 -17.14 -29.53 -32.05
CA LEU A 174 -15.96 -29.90 -31.26
C LEU A 174 -16.34 -30.46 -29.90
N ASN A 175 -15.54 -31.40 -29.42
CA ASN A 175 -15.54 -31.79 -28.01
C ASN A 175 -14.36 -31.08 -27.33
N ALA A 176 -14.64 -30.22 -26.37
CA ALA A 176 -13.64 -29.50 -25.60
C ALA A 176 -13.54 -30.07 -24.17
N VAL A 177 -12.35 -30.48 -23.78
CA VAL A 177 -12.02 -30.94 -22.42
C VAL A 177 -11.55 -29.73 -21.63
N VAL A 178 -12.33 -29.29 -20.65
CA VAL A 178 -11.99 -28.17 -19.77
C VAL A 178 -11.36 -28.73 -18.49
N SER A 179 -10.16 -28.25 -18.15
CA SER A 179 -9.45 -28.65 -16.95
C SER A 179 -9.03 -27.43 -16.13
N ILE A 180 -9.28 -27.48 -14.82
CA ILE A 180 -8.81 -26.51 -13.84
C ILE A 180 -7.80 -27.21 -12.93
N CYS A 181 -6.55 -26.79 -12.99
CA CYS A 181 -5.44 -27.38 -12.26
C CYS A 181 -5.11 -26.55 -11.03
N THR A 182 -5.05 -27.17 -9.86
CA THR A 182 -4.89 -26.48 -8.58
C THR A 182 -3.83 -27.13 -7.70
N ASN A 183 -3.27 -26.34 -6.78
CA ASN A 183 -2.38 -26.81 -5.73
C ASN A 183 -2.35 -25.79 -4.58
N ALA A 184 -1.98 -26.23 -3.38
CA ALA A 184 -1.83 -25.38 -2.20
C ALA A 184 -0.48 -25.67 -1.52
N ASP A 185 0.09 -24.68 -0.83
CA ASP A 185 1.31 -24.85 -0.03
C ASP A 185 1.27 -24.22 1.37
N PHE A 186 0.31 -23.31 1.62
CA PHE A 186 0.13 -22.61 2.90
C PHE A 186 1.39 -21.88 3.36
N LYS A 187 2.23 -21.42 2.42
CA LYS A 187 3.43 -20.67 2.75
C LYS A 187 3.08 -19.32 3.37
N ASP A 188 3.81 -18.97 4.43
CA ASP A 188 3.77 -17.64 5.02
C ASP A 188 4.43 -16.62 4.05
N MET A 189 3.95 -15.38 4.03
CA MET A 189 4.48 -14.30 3.19
C MET A 189 5.99 -14.11 3.32
N PHE A 190 6.58 -14.32 4.49
CA PHE A 190 8.04 -14.25 4.65
C PHE A 190 8.74 -15.38 3.89
N GLU A 191 8.19 -16.60 3.88
CA GLU A 191 8.76 -17.73 3.13
C GLU A 191 8.63 -17.52 1.62
N VAL A 192 7.52 -16.94 1.15
CA VAL A 192 7.34 -16.52 -0.25
C VAL A 192 8.41 -15.51 -0.65
N ARG A 193 8.79 -14.61 0.26
CA ARG A 193 9.86 -13.61 0.06
C ARG A 193 11.27 -14.18 0.25
N GLY A 194 11.40 -15.49 0.47
CA GLY A 194 12.67 -16.20 0.55
C GLY A 194 13.21 -16.42 1.96
N PHE A 195 12.48 -16.05 3.02
CA PHE A 195 12.85 -16.40 4.39
C PHE A 195 12.89 -17.92 4.56
N GLN A 196 14.04 -18.42 4.99
CA GLN A 196 14.25 -19.86 5.19
C GLN A 196 13.85 -20.24 6.61
N SER A 197 12.59 -20.64 6.77
CA SER A 197 12.10 -21.20 8.04
C SER A 197 12.75 -22.55 8.33
N LYS A 198 12.96 -22.86 9.62
CA LYS A 198 13.40 -24.19 10.10
C LYS A 198 12.23 -25.10 10.48
N GLU A 199 11.00 -24.64 10.25
CA GLU A 199 9.78 -25.41 10.54
C GLU A 199 9.70 -26.67 9.66
N LYS A 200 8.97 -27.68 10.14
CA LYS A 200 8.75 -28.92 9.39
C LYS A 200 7.89 -28.64 8.15
N PRO A 201 7.99 -29.45 7.08
CA PRO A 201 7.08 -29.36 5.95
C PRO A 201 5.62 -29.45 6.41
N ARG A 202 4.76 -28.59 5.85
CA ARG A 202 3.32 -28.57 6.15
C ARG A 202 2.67 -29.85 5.62
N ASN A 203 1.87 -30.50 6.46
CA ASN A 203 1.00 -31.58 6.01
C ASN A 203 -0.31 -30.96 5.52
N ILE A 204 -0.62 -31.12 4.24
CA ILE A 204 -1.77 -30.48 3.60
C ILE A 204 -2.86 -31.52 3.41
N ASP A 205 -3.95 -31.36 4.15
CA ASP A 205 -5.11 -32.24 4.07
C ASP A 205 -5.88 -31.93 2.78
N THR A 206 -6.02 -32.93 1.91
CA THR A 206 -6.78 -32.81 0.66
C THR A 206 -8.04 -33.66 0.73
N THR A 207 -9.20 -33.04 0.54
CA THR A 207 -10.50 -33.73 0.52
C THR A 207 -11.18 -33.51 -0.83
N THR A 208 -11.73 -34.58 -1.41
CA THR A 208 -12.47 -34.57 -2.68
C THR A 208 -13.85 -35.22 -2.50
N GLY A 209 -14.84 -34.80 -3.28
CA GLY A 209 -16.20 -35.32 -3.22
C GLY A 209 -17.14 -34.37 -3.95
N ALA A 210 -18.04 -33.70 -3.22
CA ALA A 210 -18.84 -32.60 -3.76
C ALA A 210 -18.01 -31.32 -4.03
N TYR A 211 -16.82 -31.20 -3.41
CA TYR A 211 -15.91 -30.07 -3.52
C TYR A 211 -14.46 -30.55 -3.45
N LEU A 212 -13.50 -29.68 -3.77
CA LEU A 212 -12.08 -29.85 -3.50
C LEU A 212 -11.68 -28.94 -2.33
N ARG A 213 -11.09 -29.49 -1.27
CA ARG A 213 -10.62 -28.72 -0.13
C ARG A 213 -9.15 -29.01 0.14
N TYR A 214 -8.37 -27.95 0.32
CA TYR A 214 -7.04 -27.99 0.93
C TYR A 214 -7.12 -27.43 2.35
N GLY A 215 -6.45 -28.07 3.31
CA GLY A 215 -6.43 -27.64 4.70
C GLY A 215 -5.04 -27.70 5.30
N TYR A 216 -4.74 -26.72 6.15
CA TYR A 216 -3.59 -26.74 7.05
C TYR A 216 -4.09 -26.63 8.48
N ALA A 217 -4.25 -27.79 9.13
CA ALA A 217 -4.90 -27.90 10.43
C ALA A 217 -4.16 -27.14 11.55
N ALA A 218 -2.84 -26.99 11.47
CA ALA A 218 -2.05 -26.32 12.50
C ALA A 218 -2.46 -24.84 12.68
N ASP A 219 -2.90 -24.18 11.61
CA ASP A 219 -3.34 -22.78 11.62
C ASP A 219 -4.87 -22.64 11.47
N ASN A 220 -5.61 -23.74 11.44
CA ASN A 220 -7.05 -23.78 11.18
C ASN A 220 -7.48 -23.08 9.87
N VAL A 221 -6.60 -23.04 8.86
CA VAL A 221 -6.89 -22.41 7.56
C VAL A 221 -7.25 -23.46 6.52
N TYR A 222 -8.35 -23.21 5.80
CA TYR A 222 -8.85 -24.09 4.75
C TYR A 222 -9.18 -23.29 3.49
N THR A 223 -9.03 -23.90 2.32
CA THR A 223 -9.52 -23.35 1.05
C THR A 223 -10.39 -24.38 0.36
N VAL A 224 -11.64 -24.02 0.10
CA VAL A 224 -12.64 -24.85 -0.55
C VAL A 224 -12.91 -24.31 -1.94
N LEU A 225 -12.90 -25.21 -2.93
CA LEU A 225 -13.19 -24.94 -4.33
C LEU A 225 -14.38 -25.79 -4.77
N ASN A 226 -15.33 -25.18 -5.45
CA ASN A 226 -16.50 -25.84 -6.01
C ASN A 226 -16.71 -25.44 -7.47
N VAL A 227 -17.03 -26.38 -8.35
CA VAL A 227 -17.32 -26.12 -9.77
C VAL A 227 -18.71 -26.59 -10.12
N ALA A 228 -19.57 -25.67 -10.54
CA ALA A 228 -20.86 -25.96 -11.16
C ALA A 228 -20.70 -25.97 -12.69
N SER A 229 -20.75 -27.16 -13.28
CA SER A 229 -20.64 -27.37 -14.73
C SER A 229 -21.70 -28.33 -15.26
N GLN A 230 -21.97 -28.23 -16.57
CA GLN A 230 -22.82 -29.17 -17.30
C GLN A 230 -22.09 -29.63 -18.57
N PRO A 231 -21.75 -30.93 -18.70
CA PRO A 231 -21.86 -32.01 -17.71
C PRO A 231 -21.07 -31.73 -16.41
N SER A 232 -21.43 -32.41 -15.32
CA SER A 232 -20.76 -32.26 -14.03
C SER A 232 -19.27 -32.60 -14.09
N ALA A 233 -18.44 -31.80 -13.42
CA ALA A 233 -17.01 -32.01 -13.38
C ALA A 233 -16.62 -33.20 -12.51
N THR A 234 -15.64 -33.96 -12.99
CA THR A 234 -14.92 -34.93 -12.17
C THR A 234 -13.96 -34.17 -11.27
N ILE A 235 -14.05 -34.42 -9.96
CA ILE A 235 -13.23 -33.80 -8.93
C ILE A 235 -12.17 -34.80 -8.48
N SER A 236 -10.92 -34.36 -8.43
CA SER A 236 -9.78 -35.20 -8.06
C SER A 236 -8.70 -34.36 -7.34
N PRO A 237 -7.76 -34.99 -6.61
CA PRO A 237 -6.71 -34.25 -5.89
C PRO A 237 -5.86 -33.42 -6.85
N GLY A 238 -6.02 -32.09 -6.89
CA GLY A 238 -5.29 -31.24 -7.84
C GLY A 238 -6.13 -30.65 -8.97
N GLY A 239 -7.46 -30.87 -9.02
CA GLY A 239 -8.30 -30.12 -9.95
C GLY A 239 -9.67 -30.68 -10.32
N PHE A 240 -10.21 -30.07 -11.37
CA PHE A 240 -11.52 -30.35 -11.95
C PHE A 240 -11.37 -30.64 -13.45
N ASN A 241 -12.15 -31.58 -13.98
CA ASN A 241 -12.17 -31.89 -15.41
C ASN A 241 -13.58 -32.24 -15.91
N TRP A 242 -14.01 -31.68 -17.06
CA TRP A 242 -15.26 -32.03 -17.72
C TRP A 242 -15.19 -31.80 -19.24
N ASN A 243 -16.11 -32.45 -19.96
CA ASN A 243 -16.17 -32.39 -21.42
C ASN A 243 -17.42 -31.64 -21.88
N VAL A 244 -17.26 -30.66 -22.76
CA VAL A 244 -18.36 -29.94 -23.40
C VAL A 244 -18.37 -30.19 -24.90
N ARG A 245 -19.52 -30.56 -25.45
CA ARG A 245 -19.72 -30.68 -26.90
C ARG A 245 -20.36 -29.41 -27.42
N LEU A 246 -19.73 -28.75 -28.39
CA LEU A 246 -20.09 -27.43 -28.86
C LEU A 246 -20.23 -27.42 -30.39
N LYS A 247 -21.43 -27.11 -30.88
CA LYS A 247 -21.68 -26.79 -32.29
C LYS A 247 -21.02 -25.45 -32.68
N PRO A 248 -20.85 -25.15 -33.99
CA PRO A 248 -20.40 -23.83 -34.44
C PRO A 248 -21.22 -22.70 -33.82
N GLY A 249 -20.56 -21.72 -33.22
CA GLY A 249 -21.15 -20.57 -32.52
C GLY A 249 -21.73 -20.88 -31.13
N GLN A 250 -21.78 -22.15 -30.71
CA GLN A 250 -22.33 -22.52 -29.40
C GLN A 250 -21.35 -22.18 -28.27
N SER A 251 -21.91 -21.78 -27.13
CA SER A 251 -21.16 -21.55 -25.89
C SER A 251 -21.64 -22.47 -24.76
N SER A 252 -20.74 -22.83 -23.86
CA SER A 252 -21.05 -23.47 -22.59
C SER A 252 -20.45 -22.66 -21.45
N THR A 253 -21.23 -22.48 -20.38
CA THR A 253 -20.82 -21.72 -19.19
C THR A 253 -20.74 -22.63 -17.98
N SER A 254 -19.74 -22.41 -17.14
CA SER A 254 -19.54 -23.07 -15.85
C SER A 254 -19.09 -22.04 -14.82
N GLU A 255 -19.20 -22.37 -13.54
CA GLU A 255 -18.89 -21.45 -12.46
C GLU A 255 -18.00 -22.11 -11.41
N LEU A 256 -16.88 -21.46 -11.09
CA LEU A 256 -15.97 -21.84 -10.01
C LEU A 256 -16.20 -20.90 -8.83
N THR A 257 -16.36 -21.43 -7.62
CA THR A 257 -16.35 -20.66 -6.37
C THR A 257 -15.15 -21.09 -5.53
N ILE A 258 -14.43 -20.12 -4.96
CA ILE A 258 -13.30 -20.34 -4.06
C ILE A 258 -13.56 -19.59 -2.75
N THR A 259 -13.54 -20.30 -1.63
CA THR A 259 -13.73 -19.75 -0.30
C THR A 259 -12.57 -20.15 0.60
N SER A 260 -11.92 -19.18 1.25
CA SER A 260 -10.90 -19.44 2.26
C SER A 260 -11.46 -19.17 3.67
N LEU A 261 -11.32 -20.16 4.56
CA LEU A 261 -11.93 -20.24 5.89
C LEU A 261 -10.84 -20.23 6.96
N ALA A 262 -11.11 -19.58 8.10
CA ALA A 262 -10.19 -19.49 9.24
C ALA A 262 -10.58 -20.37 10.45
N ASP A 263 -11.68 -21.13 10.33
CA ASP A 263 -12.05 -22.21 11.25
C ASP A 263 -13.00 -23.19 10.55
N THR A 264 -12.85 -24.48 10.83
CA THR A 264 -13.79 -25.56 10.50
C THR A 264 -15.23 -25.29 10.94
N SER A 265 -15.44 -24.53 12.03
CA SER A 265 -16.76 -24.22 12.59
C SER A 265 -17.53 -23.15 11.81
N SER A 266 -16.88 -22.44 10.87
CA SER A 266 -17.44 -21.31 10.13
C SER A 266 -18.06 -21.64 8.78
N VAL A 267 -18.12 -22.91 8.38
CA VAL A 267 -19.02 -23.30 7.30
C VAL A 267 -20.44 -23.34 7.86
N ASN A 268 -21.08 -22.19 7.98
CA ASN A 268 -22.54 -22.17 7.97
C ASN A 268 -22.94 -22.73 6.60
N GLU A 269 -23.23 -24.04 6.52
CA GLU A 269 -23.81 -24.66 5.31
C GLU A 269 -25.10 -23.93 4.88
N LYS A 270 -25.74 -23.19 5.81
CA LYS A 270 -26.89 -22.30 5.54
C LYS A 270 -26.55 -20.94 4.92
N GLU A 271 -25.30 -20.47 4.98
CA GLU A 271 -24.80 -19.24 4.32
C GLU A 271 -24.05 -19.53 3.01
N SER A 272 -23.99 -20.81 2.60
CA SER A 272 -23.82 -21.22 1.20
C SER A 272 -25.06 -20.80 0.38
N GLN A 273 -25.39 -19.51 0.39
CA GLN A 273 -26.11 -18.90 -0.70
C GLN A 273 -25.29 -19.15 -1.98
N THR A 274 -25.94 -19.46 -3.09
CA THR A 274 -25.31 -19.61 -4.41
C THR A 274 -24.56 -18.32 -4.76
N TRP A 275 -23.28 -18.25 -4.36
CA TRP A 275 -22.37 -17.13 -4.62
C TRP A 275 -21.96 -17.15 -6.09
N THR A 276 -22.91 -16.84 -6.97
CA THR A 276 -22.62 -16.75 -8.40
C THR A 276 -21.75 -15.55 -8.72
N TYR A 277 -21.15 -15.53 -9.91
CA TYR A 277 -20.36 -14.38 -10.36
C TYR A 277 -21.17 -13.07 -10.26
N ASP A 278 -22.42 -13.04 -10.74
CA ASP A 278 -23.23 -11.82 -10.76
C ASP A 278 -23.57 -11.35 -9.34
N VAL A 279 -23.96 -12.27 -8.45
CA VAL A 279 -24.24 -11.95 -7.04
C VAL A 279 -23.01 -11.36 -6.36
N ARG A 280 -21.84 -11.97 -6.59
CA ARG A 280 -20.59 -11.51 -5.98
C ARG A 280 -20.14 -10.15 -6.50
N LEU A 281 -20.27 -9.93 -7.80
CA LEU A 281 -19.99 -8.64 -8.44
C LEU A 281 -20.92 -7.54 -7.92
N GLU A 282 -22.22 -7.84 -7.80
CA GLU A 282 -23.20 -6.90 -7.27
C GLU A 282 -22.86 -6.51 -5.82
N GLN A 283 -22.53 -7.48 -4.96
CA GLN A 283 -22.14 -7.20 -3.58
C GLN A 283 -20.85 -6.37 -3.48
N ALA A 284 -19.83 -6.69 -4.29
CA ALA A 284 -18.59 -5.92 -4.34
C ALA A 284 -18.86 -4.46 -4.77
N ASN A 285 -19.64 -4.26 -5.82
CA ASN A 285 -20.03 -2.93 -6.29
C ASN A 285 -20.83 -2.17 -5.23
N ASN A 286 -21.83 -2.79 -4.61
CA ASN A 286 -22.64 -2.16 -3.57
C ASN A 286 -21.80 -1.77 -2.35
N SER A 287 -20.86 -2.62 -1.94
CA SER A 287 -19.92 -2.34 -0.86
C SER A 287 -18.99 -1.16 -1.18
N PHE A 288 -18.46 -1.10 -2.40
CA PHE A 288 -17.65 0.02 -2.88
C PHE A 288 -18.45 1.32 -2.93
N GLN A 289 -19.65 1.32 -3.52
CA GLN A 289 -20.50 2.51 -3.62
C GLN A 289 -20.94 3.01 -2.25
N LYS A 290 -21.23 2.12 -1.29
CA LYS A 290 -21.55 2.48 0.08
C LYS A 290 -20.38 3.17 0.78
N TRP A 291 -19.15 2.67 0.60
CA TRP A 291 -17.95 3.32 1.14
C TRP A 291 -17.69 4.67 0.45
N LEU A 292 -17.86 4.73 -0.87
CA LEU A 292 -17.64 5.94 -1.66
C LEU A 292 -18.61 7.07 -1.25
N ALA A 293 -19.86 6.74 -0.90
CA ALA A 293 -20.85 7.70 -0.42
C ALA A 293 -20.48 8.39 0.92
N ASP A 294 -19.56 7.81 1.70
CA ASP A 294 -19.01 8.42 2.91
C ASP A 294 -17.84 9.38 2.61
N CYS A 295 -17.36 9.41 1.37
CA CYS A 295 -16.24 10.24 0.92
C CYS A 295 -16.73 11.48 0.17
N ALA A 296 -16.03 12.60 0.30
CA ALA A 296 -16.18 13.72 -0.62
C ALA A 296 -15.83 13.25 -2.03
N GLN A 297 -16.59 13.67 -3.04
CA GLN A 297 -16.37 13.31 -4.45
C GLN A 297 -15.71 14.47 -5.19
N ILE A 298 -14.56 14.22 -5.79
CA ILE A 298 -13.78 15.24 -6.50
C ILE A 298 -13.86 14.98 -8.00
N SER A 299 -14.11 16.03 -8.78
CA SER A 299 -14.02 16.00 -10.24
C SER A 299 -13.38 17.27 -10.76
N THR A 300 -12.70 17.17 -11.90
CA THR A 300 -12.00 18.29 -12.54
C THR A 300 -12.35 18.37 -14.02
N ASP A 301 -11.91 19.44 -14.68
CA ASP A 301 -11.95 19.57 -16.13
C ASP A 301 -10.86 18.75 -16.86
N ASN A 302 -10.01 18.02 -16.13
CA ASN A 302 -8.99 17.15 -16.69
C ASN A 302 -9.40 15.67 -16.59
N ALA A 303 -9.70 15.07 -17.75
CA ALA A 303 -10.17 13.68 -17.82
C ALA A 303 -9.12 12.65 -17.37
N ALA A 304 -7.83 12.89 -17.61
CA ALA A 304 -6.77 11.98 -17.17
C ALA A 304 -6.63 11.99 -15.65
N PHE A 305 -6.65 13.18 -15.04
CA PHE A 305 -6.61 13.30 -13.58
C PHE A 305 -7.86 12.73 -12.90
N ASN A 306 -9.05 12.87 -13.51
CA ASN A 306 -10.26 12.23 -12.99
C ASN A 306 -10.12 10.69 -12.95
N LYS A 307 -9.52 10.06 -13.97
CA LYS A 307 -9.23 8.61 -13.94
C LYS A 307 -8.26 8.24 -12.80
N MET A 308 -7.26 9.07 -12.55
CA MET A 308 -6.33 8.86 -11.43
C MET A 308 -7.04 8.98 -10.07
N LEU A 309 -7.94 9.95 -9.91
CA LEU A 309 -8.76 10.10 -8.70
C LEU A 309 -9.66 8.88 -8.49
N ASP A 310 -10.39 8.45 -9.53
CA ASP A 310 -11.24 7.25 -9.48
C ASP A 310 -10.43 6.01 -9.07
N GLN A 311 -9.23 5.85 -9.65
CA GLN A 311 -8.32 4.76 -9.30
C GLN A 311 -7.81 4.87 -7.85
N ALA A 312 -7.52 6.08 -7.35
CA ALA A 312 -7.08 6.28 -5.97
C ALA A 312 -8.18 5.99 -4.95
N TYR A 313 -9.45 6.34 -5.23
CA TYR A 313 -10.59 5.92 -4.40
C TYR A 313 -10.71 4.40 -4.37
N LEU A 314 -10.64 3.76 -5.54
CA LEU A 314 -10.71 2.30 -5.64
C LEU A 314 -9.54 1.64 -4.87
N ASP A 315 -8.32 2.14 -5.02
CA ASP A 315 -7.13 1.60 -4.35
C ASP A 315 -7.24 1.71 -2.83
N LEU A 316 -7.65 2.86 -2.30
CA LEU A 316 -7.89 3.04 -0.87
C LEU A 316 -8.99 2.08 -0.36
N TYR A 317 -10.03 1.82 -1.15
CA TYR A 317 -11.05 0.85 -0.81
C TYR A 317 -10.51 -0.59 -0.79
N LEU A 318 -9.77 -1.01 -1.83
CA LEU A 318 -9.21 -2.36 -1.94
C LEU A 318 -8.22 -2.68 -0.81
N LEU A 319 -7.46 -1.68 -0.37
CA LEU A 319 -6.48 -1.82 0.70
C LEU A 319 -7.12 -2.00 2.08
N ARG A 320 -8.44 -1.79 2.24
CA ARG A 320 -9.12 -2.00 3.54
C ARG A 320 -9.00 -3.44 4.02
N GLN A 321 -8.71 -3.61 5.30
CA GLN A 321 -8.60 -4.89 6.00
C GLN A 321 -9.21 -4.76 7.41
N PRO A 322 -10.22 -5.58 7.74
CA PRO A 322 -10.75 -5.64 9.10
C PRO A 322 -9.68 -6.12 10.10
N VAL A 323 -9.56 -5.44 11.24
CA VAL A 323 -8.65 -5.79 12.33
C VAL A 323 -9.29 -5.44 13.69
N ARG A 324 -8.64 -5.80 14.81
CA ARG A 324 -9.04 -5.28 16.12
C ARG A 324 -9.04 -3.74 16.11
N GLY A 325 -10.10 -3.14 16.63
CA GLY A 325 -10.23 -1.69 16.73
C GLY A 325 -10.81 -0.99 15.49
N GLY A 326 -11.14 -1.73 14.42
CA GLY A 326 -11.85 -1.18 13.26
C GLY A 326 -11.32 -1.71 11.92
N THR A 327 -11.31 -0.85 10.92
CA THR A 327 -10.74 -1.16 9.60
C THR A 327 -9.39 -0.48 9.47
N ALA A 328 -8.38 -1.26 9.09
CA ALA A 328 -7.06 -0.78 8.71
C ALA A 328 -6.96 -0.64 7.18
N LEU A 329 -6.02 0.15 6.67
CA LEU A 329 -5.47 -0.04 5.33
C LEU A 329 -4.24 -0.94 5.38
N THR A 330 -4.11 -1.86 4.43
CA THR A 330 -2.84 -2.53 4.14
C THR A 330 -1.87 -1.54 3.51
N ALA A 331 -0.58 -1.61 3.85
CA ALA A 331 0.41 -0.66 3.35
C ALA A 331 0.54 -0.71 1.83
N GLY A 332 0.77 -1.88 1.24
CA GLY A 332 0.87 -2.00 -0.23
C GLY A 332 0.94 -3.43 -0.73
N LEU A 333 0.44 -3.67 -1.93
CA LEU A 333 0.32 -5.02 -2.48
C LEU A 333 1.46 -5.35 -3.48
N PRO A 334 1.94 -6.61 -3.49
CA PRO A 334 1.55 -7.74 -2.62
C PRO A 334 2.39 -7.87 -1.34
N TRP A 335 3.52 -7.16 -1.23
CA TRP A 335 4.56 -7.45 -0.23
C TRP A 335 4.23 -7.02 1.20
N TYR A 336 3.47 -5.94 1.32
CA TYR A 336 3.11 -5.29 2.56
C TYR A 336 1.58 -5.25 2.69
N ALA A 337 0.93 -6.37 2.36
CA ALA A 337 -0.53 -6.57 2.42
C ALA A 337 -1.06 -6.67 3.87
N VAL A 338 -0.52 -5.84 4.77
CA VAL A 338 -0.83 -5.77 6.19
C VAL A 338 -0.75 -4.32 6.70
N PRO A 339 -1.31 -4.01 7.88
CA PRO A 339 -1.26 -2.66 8.46
C PRO A 339 0.14 -2.25 8.93
N PHE A 340 0.57 -1.05 8.54
CA PHE A 340 1.75 -0.36 9.08
C PHE A 340 1.35 0.94 9.76
N GLY A 341 1.80 1.21 10.99
CA GLY A 341 1.31 2.34 11.76
C GLY A 341 1.66 3.71 11.16
N ARG A 342 2.86 3.85 10.62
CA ARG A 342 3.31 5.06 9.91
C ARG A 342 2.47 5.28 8.64
N ASP A 343 2.36 4.26 7.79
CA ASP A 343 1.62 4.32 6.53
C ASP A 343 0.16 4.74 6.75
N GLN A 344 -0.47 4.18 7.78
CA GLN A 344 -1.82 4.53 8.20
C GLN A 344 -1.90 6.00 8.62
N ALA A 345 -1.01 6.46 9.50
CA ALA A 345 -1.03 7.83 9.99
C ALA A 345 -0.81 8.86 8.85
N ILE A 346 0.13 8.57 7.94
CA ILE A 346 0.39 9.41 6.76
C ILE A 346 -0.81 9.40 5.81
N THR A 347 -1.35 8.22 5.48
CA THR A 347 -2.52 8.12 4.58
C THR A 347 -3.73 8.82 5.19
N GLY A 348 -3.93 8.71 6.50
CA GLY A 348 -4.93 9.48 7.24
C GLY A 348 -4.72 10.99 7.07
N LEU A 349 -3.50 11.49 7.33
CA LEU A 349 -3.17 12.91 7.15
C LEU A 349 -3.40 13.39 5.71
N GLN A 350 -3.12 12.54 4.73
CA GLN A 350 -3.28 12.85 3.32
C GLN A 350 -4.75 12.90 2.86
N THR A 351 -5.65 12.20 3.54
CA THR A 351 -7.03 11.99 3.08
C THR A 351 -8.09 12.61 3.98
N VAL A 352 -7.75 12.96 5.23
CA VAL A 352 -8.70 13.38 6.29
C VAL A 352 -9.66 14.50 5.88
N LEU A 353 -9.23 15.45 5.03
CA LEU A 353 -10.11 16.52 4.55
C LEU A 353 -11.30 15.97 3.75
N PHE A 354 -11.07 14.95 2.93
CA PHE A 354 -12.07 14.38 2.00
C PHE A 354 -12.68 13.07 2.52
N MET A 355 -11.98 12.35 3.40
CA MET A 355 -12.33 11.03 3.92
C MET A 355 -12.16 10.94 5.44
N PRO A 356 -12.78 11.82 6.25
CA PRO A 356 -12.56 11.86 7.69
C PRO A 356 -12.97 10.56 8.40
N LYS A 357 -13.94 9.81 7.86
CA LYS A 357 -14.34 8.50 8.41
C LYS A 357 -13.21 7.48 8.35
N THR A 358 -12.48 7.40 7.24
CA THR A 358 -11.28 6.55 7.12
C THR A 358 -10.22 6.94 8.15
N SER A 359 -9.99 8.24 8.35
CA SER A 359 -9.06 8.73 9.38
C SER A 359 -9.49 8.38 10.80
N LYS A 360 -10.79 8.40 11.09
CA LYS A 360 -11.35 7.94 12.37
C LYS A 360 -11.07 6.46 12.62
N GLU A 361 -11.29 5.61 11.62
CA GLU A 361 -11.02 4.16 11.70
C GLU A 361 -9.53 3.90 11.96
N ILE A 362 -8.64 4.61 11.26
CA ILE A 362 -7.19 4.56 11.47
C ILE A 362 -6.82 4.95 12.91
N LEU A 363 -7.34 6.07 13.41
CA LEU A 363 -7.05 6.56 14.77
C LEU A 363 -7.43 5.53 15.83
N LEU A 364 -8.63 4.95 15.71
CA LEU A 364 -9.15 3.95 16.64
C LEU A 364 -8.38 2.63 16.57
N MET A 365 -8.03 2.18 15.36
CA MET A 365 -7.27 0.95 15.16
C MET A 365 -5.85 1.08 15.73
N LEU A 366 -5.11 2.15 15.41
CA LEU A 366 -3.77 2.37 15.95
C LEU A 366 -3.78 2.52 17.47
N ALA A 367 -4.82 3.14 18.03
CA ALA A 367 -5.03 3.23 19.47
C ALA A 367 -5.27 1.85 20.11
N ALA A 368 -5.96 0.93 19.43
CA ALA A 368 -6.25 -0.41 19.93
C ALA A 368 -5.00 -1.31 20.02
N TYR A 369 -3.97 -1.02 19.22
CA TYR A 369 -2.67 -1.70 19.21
C TYR A 369 -1.52 -0.88 19.82
N GLN A 370 -1.81 0.25 20.49
CA GLN A 370 -0.79 1.04 21.17
C GLN A 370 -0.07 0.19 22.23
N GLY A 371 1.26 0.28 22.26
CA GLY A 371 2.12 -0.47 23.16
C GLY A 371 1.74 -0.23 24.63
N THR A 372 1.82 -1.28 25.43
CA THR A 372 1.39 -1.29 26.84
C THR A 372 2.48 -1.76 27.79
N LYS A 373 3.51 -2.43 27.27
CA LYS A 373 4.63 -2.96 28.05
C LYS A 373 5.97 -2.59 27.40
N LYS A 374 7.07 -2.84 28.12
CA LYS A 374 8.41 -2.76 27.55
C LYS A 374 8.81 -4.16 27.04
N ASN A 375 9.17 -4.26 25.77
CA ASN A 375 9.68 -5.49 25.17
C ASN A 375 10.76 -5.16 24.13
N THR A 376 12.01 -5.57 24.38
CA THR A 376 13.14 -5.29 23.50
C THR A 376 13.08 -6.08 22.18
N GLN A 377 12.52 -7.29 22.18
CA GLN A 377 12.42 -8.11 20.97
C GLN A 377 11.48 -7.50 19.93
N THR A 378 10.41 -6.86 20.38
CA THR A 378 9.41 -6.23 19.51
C THR A 378 9.53 -4.69 19.45
N ASP A 379 10.56 -4.12 20.08
CA ASP A 379 10.73 -2.67 20.30
C ASP A 379 9.52 -1.97 20.94
N GLU A 380 8.71 -2.71 21.69
CA GLU A 380 7.51 -2.19 22.34
C GLU A 380 7.88 -1.31 23.53
N ALA A 381 7.22 -0.16 23.62
CA ALA A 381 7.22 0.69 24.80
C ALA A 381 5.79 1.17 25.10
N PRO A 382 5.43 1.38 26.38
CA PRO A 382 4.13 1.93 26.74
C PRO A 382 3.89 3.28 26.03
N GLY A 383 2.77 3.39 25.32
CA GLY A 383 2.39 4.60 24.59
C GLY A 383 2.85 4.68 23.13
N LYS A 384 3.75 3.78 22.71
CA LYS A 384 4.27 3.74 21.33
C LYS A 384 3.24 3.16 20.36
N ILE A 385 3.09 3.75 19.18
CA ILE A 385 2.27 3.21 18.10
C ILE A 385 3.09 2.18 17.30
N MET A 386 2.46 1.07 16.90
CA MET A 386 3.14 -0.03 16.20
C MET A 386 3.73 0.39 14.85
N HIS A 387 4.79 -0.28 14.45
CA HIS A 387 5.36 -0.21 13.09
C HIS A 387 4.54 -1.07 12.14
N GLU A 388 4.32 -2.34 12.46
CA GLU A 388 3.76 -3.36 11.57
C GLU A 388 2.97 -4.43 12.35
N LEU A 389 1.88 -4.92 11.75
CA LEU A 389 1.03 -5.99 12.29
C LEU A 389 0.86 -7.13 11.27
N ARG A 390 1.60 -8.22 11.45
CA ARG A 390 1.49 -9.47 10.69
C ARG A 390 0.65 -10.48 11.45
N THR A 391 -0.19 -11.24 10.76
CA THR A 391 -1.05 -12.29 11.37
C THR A 391 -0.75 -13.70 10.84
N GLY A 392 0.24 -13.85 9.97
CA GLY A 392 0.69 -15.15 9.46
C GLY A 392 1.36 -16.03 10.52
N GLU A 393 1.49 -17.32 10.20
CA GLU A 393 2.03 -18.38 11.06
C GLU A 393 3.36 -18.00 11.73
N LEU A 394 4.31 -17.46 10.95
CA LEU A 394 5.64 -17.19 11.48
C LEU A 394 5.62 -16.06 12.51
N ALA A 395 4.73 -15.09 12.34
CA ALA A 395 4.59 -13.97 13.25
C ALA A 395 3.84 -14.37 14.54
N THR A 396 2.76 -15.15 14.41
CA THR A 396 1.98 -15.63 15.57
C THR A 396 2.75 -16.64 16.43
N LYS A 397 3.65 -17.43 15.84
CA LYS A 397 4.59 -18.31 16.56
C LYS A 397 5.81 -17.56 17.15
N GLY A 398 5.98 -16.27 16.85
CA GLY A 398 7.13 -15.48 17.30
C GLY A 398 8.46 -15.84 16.62
N ILE A 399 8.43 -16.53 15.47
CA ILE A 399 9.61 -16.82 14.64
C ILE A 399 10.12 -15.54 13.98
N VAL A 400 9.19 -14.66 13.61
CA VAL A 400 9.48 -13.27 13.22
C VAL A 400 8.78 -12.30 14.19
N PRO A 401 9.34 -11.11 14.46
CA PRO A 401 8.90 -10.24 15.56
C PRO A 401 7.64 -9.42 15.26
N PHE A 402 7.02 -9.59 14.08
CA PHE A 402 6.06 -8.65 13.50
C PHE A 402 4.61 -8.77 14.02
N HIS A 403 4.38 -9.19 15.27
CA HIS A 403 3.03 -9.42 15.83
C HIS A 403 2.75 -8.80 17.22
N PRO A 404 2.31 -7.53 17.29
CA PRO A 404 2.77 -6.41 16.47
C PRO A 404 4.24 -6.05 16.80
N TYR A 405 4.93 -5.47 15.82
CA TYR A 405 6.28 -4.90 16.00
C TYR A 405 6.22 -3.39 16.10
N TYR A 406 7.10 -2.78 16.88
CA TYR A 406 7.11 -1.36 17.23
C TYR A 406 8.41 -0.65 16.84
N GLY A 407 9.22 -1.18 15.92
CA GLY A 407 10.46 -0.55 15.44
C GLY A 407 10.24 0.70 14.57
N THR A 408 9.55 1.70 15.08
CA THR A 408 9.27 3.00 14.45
C THR A 408 9.43 4.11 15.49
N ILE A 409 9.99 5.25 15.11
CA ILE A 409 9.98 6.46 15.96
C ILE A 409 9.05 7.56 15.43
N ASP A 410 8.53 7.42 14.22
CA ASP A 410 7.68 8.42 13.57
C ASP A 410 6.17 8.14 13.71
N ALA A 411 5.74 6.88 13.90
CA ALA A 411 4.31 6.54 13.96
C ALA A 411 3.58 7.23 15.13
N THR A 412 4.19 7.28 16.33
CA THR A 412 3.57 7.92 17.51
C THR A 412 3.33 9.42 17.33
N PRO A 413 4.32 10.25 16.95
CA PRO A 413 4.06 11.66 16.71
C PRO A 413 3.10 11.90 15.53
N LEU A 414 3.18 11.09 14.45
CA LEU A 414 2.25 11.18 13.33
C LEU A 414 0.80 10.88 13.73
N TRP A 415 0.57 9.90 14.61
CA TRP A 415 -0.77 9.61 15.15
C TRP A 415 -1.36 10.79 15.91
N VAL A 416 -0.55 11.50 16.71
CA VAL A 416 -0.97 12.72 17.42
C VAL A 416 -1.33 13.84 16.44
N MET A 417 -0.51 14.03 15.40
CA MET A 417 -0.78 15.01 14.33
C MET A 417 -2.10 14.70 13.61
N LEU A 418 -2.33 13.42 13.28
CA LEU A 418 -3.58 12.97 12.67
C LEU A 418 -4.78 13.24 13.58
N LEU A 419 -4.67 12.96 14.89
CA LEU A 419 -5.74 13.21 15.85
C LEU A 419 -6.15 14.69 15.86
N ARG A 420 -5.16 15.60 15.81
CA ARG A 420 -5.42 17.05 15.77
C ARG A 420 -6.04 17.49 14.45
N LYS A 421 -5.56 16.99 13.30
CA LYS A 421 -6.12 17.35 11.99
C LYS A 421 -7.53 16.78 11.82
N TYR A 422 -7.77 15.55 12.29
CA TYR A 422 -9.11 14.96 12.37
C TYR A 422 -10.06 15.84 13.19
N LEU A 423 -9.64 16.28 14.37
CA LEU A 423 -10.44 17.18 15.20
C LEU A 423 -10.72 18.52 14.50
N GLN A 424 -9.73 19.07 13.77
CA GLN A 424 -9.91 20.28 12.97
C GLN A 424 -11.03 20.10 11.95
N CYS A 425 -10.94 19.06 11.13
CA CYS A 425 -11.87 18.85 10.01
C CYS A 425 -13.28 18.46 10.46
N THR A 426 -13.41 17.77 11.61
CA THR A 426 -14.69 17.17 12.01
C THR A 426 -15.36 17.84 13.20
N GLY A 427 -14.60 18.47 14.10
CA GLY A 427 -15.12 18.90 15.40
C GLY A 427 -15.59 17.75 16.30
N ASP A 428 -15.24 16.48 16.00
CA ASP A 428 -15.69 15.29 16.73
C ASP A 428 -14.99 15.15 18.10
N MET A 429 -15.48 15.94 19.06
CA MET A 429 -14.99 15.96 20.44
C MET A 429 -15.19 14.62 21.15
N ASP A 430 -16.24 13.87 20.84
CA ASP A 430 -16.56 12.59 21.49
C ASP A 430 -15.49 11.53 21.20
N THR A 431 -15.07 11.43 19.95
CA THR A 431 -14.00 10.50 19.55
C THR A 431 -12.67 10.90 20.18
N VAL A 432 -12.34 12.19 20.16
CA VAL A 432 -11.10 12.68 20.79
C VAL A 432 -11.12 12.42 22.30
N ASN A 433 -12.26 12.65 22.96
CA ASN A 433 -12.43 12.37 24.40
C ASN A 433 -12.16 10.89 24.72
N LYS A 434 -12.70 9.97 23.91
CA LYS A 434 -12.42 8.52 24.04
C LYS A 434 -10.95 8.17 23.84
N LEU A 435 -10.23 8.93 23.01
CA LEU A 435 -8.82 8.73 22.72
C LEU A 435 -7.87 9.49 23.66
N LEU A 436 -8.38 10.31 24.60
CA LEU A 436 -7.54 11.04 25.56
C LEU A 436 -6.61 10.14 26.37
N PRO A 437 -7.02 8.95 26.87
CA PRO A 437 -6.09 8.05 27.58
C PRO A 437 -4.95 7.55 26.69
N ASN A 438 -5.21 7.32 25.40
CA ASN A 438 -4.19 6.95 24.42
C ASN A 438 -3.24 8.12 24.12
N LEU A 439 -3.78 9.34 24.03
CA LEU A 439 -2.99 10.56 23.88
C LEU A 439 -2.10 10.82 25.11
N ASP A 440 -2.62 10.64 26.33
CA ASP A 440 -1.83 10.74 27.57
C ASP A 440 -0.62 9.78 27.53
N ARG A 441 -0.83 8.50 27.15
CA ARG A 441 0.28 7.54 27.00
C ARG A 441 1.26 7.90 25.88
N ALA A 442 0.75 8.34 24.72
CA ALA A 442 1.59 8.73 23.59
C ALA A 442 2.49 9.92 23.96
N VAL A 443 1.95 10.93 24.63
CA VAL A 443 2.71 12.10 25.07
C VAL A 443 3.75 11.72 26.14
N THR A 444 3.39 10.87 27.11
CA THR A 444 4.37 10.35 28.08
C THR A 444 5.53 9.65 27.36
N TYR A 445 5.25 8.74 26.42
CA TYR A 445 6.28 8.10 25.60
C TYR A 445 7.17 9.12 24.88
N LEU A 446 6.58 10.11 24.20
CA LEU A 446 7.33 11.11 23.44
C LEU A 446 8.24 11.95 24.34
N LEU A 447 7.79 12.33 25.53
CA LEU A 447 8.59 13.09 26.49
C LEU A 447 9.74 12.24 27.06
N ASP A 448 9.46 10.99 27.42
CA ASP A 448 10.47 10.08 27.97
C ASP A 448 11.54 9.72 26.92
N ALA A 449 11.11 9.34 25.71
CA ALA A 449 11.99 8.92 24.61
C ALA A 449 12.78 10.07 23.98
N SER A 450 12.43 11.32 24.28
CA SER A 450 13.15 12.53 23.85
C SER A 450 13.66 13.35 25.04
N SER A 451 13.78 12.75 26.22
CA SER A 451 14.24 13.43 27.44
C SER A 451 15.63 14.06 27.30
N GLU A 452 16.52 13.40 26.55
CA GLU A 452 17.86 13.89 26.21
C GLU A 452 17.91 14.87 25.02
N GLY A 453 16.75 15.37 24.56
CA GLY A 453 16.63 16.43 23.56
C GLY A 453 15.90 16.01 22.30
N PHE A 454 16.41 15.00 21.57
CA PHE A 454 15.84 14.52 20.31
C PHE A 454 15.24 13.12 20.47
N LEU A 455 14.21 12.81 19.67
CA LEU A 455 13.70 11.45 19.56
C LEU A 455 14.64 10.65 18.67
N THR A 456 15.20 9.57 19.21
CA THR A 456 16.23 8.76 18.55
C THR A 456 15.81 7.30 18.43
N TYR A 457 16.46 6.57 17.51
CA TYR A 457 16.40 5.12 17.42
C TYR A 457 17.80 4.49 17.41
N GLY A 458 17.84 3.18 17.65
CA GLY A 458 19.03 2.35 17.71
C GLY A 458 18.74 1.06 18.51
N GLY A 459 19.74 0.19 18.64
CA GLY A 459 19.65 -1.04 19.44
C GLY A 459 19.65 -2.33 18.60
N GLU A 460 19.25 -3.43 19.22
CA GLU A 460 19.27 -4.79 18.65
C GLU A 460 17.94 -5.18 17.98
N GLY A 461 17.06 -4.21 17.70
CA GLY A 461 15.78 -4.43 17.04
C GLY A 461 15.92 -4.98 15.61
N ALA A 462 14.79 -5.43 15.05
CA ALA A 462 14.77 -6.07 13.73
C ALA A 462 15.10 -5.13 12.56
N LEU A 463 15.00 -3.81 12.76
CA LEU A 463 15.27 -2.79 11.75
C LEU A 463 16.49 -1.94 12.10
N ALA A 464 17.36 -1.76 11.11
CA ALA A 464 18.52 -0.87 11.22
C ALA A 464 18.12 0.61 11.31
N ASN A 465 17.09 1.01 10.55
CA ASN A 465 16.53 2.36 10.56
C ASN A 465 15.03 2.32 10.89
N GLN A 466 14.59 3.17 11.84
CA GLN A 466 13.22 3.17 12.37
C GLN A 466 12.41 4.43 11.98
N CYS A 467 12.88 5.16 10.97
CA CYS A 467 12.17 6.28 10.32
C CYS A 467 11.65 5.84 8.96
N TRP A 468 11.06 6.78 8.20
CA TRP A 468 10.39 6.38 6.96
C TRP A 468 11.33 5.79 5.89
N LYS A 469 12.57 6.27 5.84
CA LYS A 469 13.66 5.67 5.07
C LYS A 469 14.26 4.48 5.84
N ASP A 470 13.52 3.39 5.95
CA ASP A 470 13.84 2.24 6.81
C ASP A 470 14.89 1.26 6.24
N SER A 471 15.35 1.44 4.99
CA SER A 471 16.42 0.60 4.42
C SER A 471 17.75 0.80 5.16
N GLY A 472 18.51 -0.27 5.43
CA GLY A 472 19.74 -0.20 6.24
C GLY A 472 20.86 0.71 5.70
N ASN A 473 20.79 1.14 4.44
CA ASN A 473 21.77 2.03 3.80
C ASN A 473 21.25 3.46 3.54
N SER A 474 20.15 3.88 4.17
CA SER A 474 19.52 5.19 3.93
C SER A 474 20.11 6.34 4.75
N MET A 475 20.81 6.04 5.84
CA MET A 475 21.38 7.03 6.75
C MET A 475 22.90 7.04 6.62
N MET A 476 23.45 8.07 6.00
CA MET A 476 24.87 8.17 5.68
C MET A 476 25.42 9.59 5.88
N HIS A 477 26.73 9.68 6.03
CA HIS A 477 27.50 10.91 5.93
C HIS A 477 27.88 11.22 4.47
N SER A 478 28.41 12.41 4.22
CA SER A 478 28.85 12.86 2.89
C SER A 478 29.94 11.97 2.25
N ASP A 479 30.70 11.22 3.06
CA ASP A 479 31.72 10.26 2.60
C ASP A 479 31.15 8.85 2.30
N GLY A 480 29.82 8.68 2.39
CA GLY A 480 29.12 7.42 2.14
C GLY A 480 29.14 6.45 3.32
N LYS A 481 29.85 6.73 4.42
CA LYS A 481 29.80 5.87 5.61
C LYS A 481 28.43 5.95 6.27
N LEU A 482 27.92 4.80 6.70
CA LEU A 482 26.64 4.71 7.39
C LEU A 482 26.72 5.39 8.77
N ALA A 483 25.62 6.03 9.15
CA ALA A 483 25.46 6.66 10.44
C ALA A 483 25.42 5.62 11.57
N SER A 484 26.10 5.89 12.68
CA SER A 484 26.04 5.05 13.87
C SER A 484 24.91 5.49 14.80
N ALA A 485 24.21 4.53 15.38
CA ALA A 485 23.21 4.77 16.42
C ALA A 485 23.82 5.41 17.70
N PRO A 486 23.02 6.12 18.51
CA PRO A 486 21.61 6.49 18.26
C PRO A 486 21.47 7.52 17.13
N ILE A 487 20.43 7.40 16.31
CA ILE A 487 20.15 8.28 15.17
C ILE A 487 18.90 9.12 15.44
N ALA A 488 18.98 10.44 15.23
CA ALA A 488 17.84 11.35 15.20
C ALA A 488 17.59 11.83 13.76
N ALA A 489 16.61 11.26 13.07
CA ALA A 489 16.21 11.70 11.73
C ALA A 489 15.49 13.06 11.79
N CYS A 490 15.79 13.96 10.85
CA CYS A 490 15.35 15.35 10.95
C CYS A 490 13.83 15.50 10.88
N GLU A 491 13.17 14.84 9.92
CA GLU A 491 11.72 14.90 9.72
C GLU A 491 10.96 14.47 10.96
N VAL A 492 11.47 13.47 11.68
CA VAL A 492 10.86 12.96 12.91
C VAL A 492 10.91 14.00 14.03
N GLN A 493 11.95 14.85 14.07
CA GLN A 493 11.99 15.95 15.03
C GLN A 493 10.92 17.01 14.69
N GLY A 494 10.68 17.25 13.41
CA GLY A 494 9.53 18.04 12.95
C GLY A 494 8.20 17.44 13.41
N TYR A 495 8.03 16.13 13.29
CA TYR A 495 6.83 15.43 13.76
C TYR A 495 6.66 15.54 15.27
N LEU A 496 7.74 15.33 16.03
CA LEU A 496 7.75 15.51 17.48
C LEU A 496 7.34 16.93 17.86
N TYR A 497 7.94 17.95 17.24
CA TYR A 497 7.59 19.35 17.49
C TYR A 497 6.09 19.61 17.26
N LYS A 498 5.57 19.17 16.11
CA LYS A 498 4.18 19.38 15.74
C LYS A 498 3.23 18.59 16.65
N ALA A 499 3.58 17.34 16.99
CA ALA A 499 2.82 16.50 17.91
C ALA A 499 2.72 17.11 19.32
N LEU A 500 3.80 17.69 19.85
CA LEU A 500 3.77 18.38 21.15
C LEU A 500 2.82 19.59 21.13
N LYS A 501 2.88 20.41 20.08
CA LYS A 501 1.95 21.55 19.89
C LYS A 501 0.51 21.08 19.74
N ASP A 502 0.28 20.02 18.98
CA ASP A 502 -1.04 19.47 18.69
C ASP A 502 -1.68 18.82 19.92
N ALA A 503 -0.91 18.04 20.68
CA ALA A 503 -1.34 17.48 21.96
C ALA A 503 -1.63 18.59 22.98
N GLY A 504 -0.78 19.61 23.06
CA GLY A 504 -1.02 20.77 23.92
C GLY A 504 -2.34 21.46 23.61
N TYR A 505 -2.61 21.71 22.33
CA TYR A 505 -3.88 22.29 21.88
C TYR A 505 -5.07 21.43 22.28
N ILE A 506 -5.02 20.10 22.03
CA ILE A 506 -6.09 19.18 22.42
C ILE A 506 -6.30 19.22 23.93
N TYR A 507 -5.24 19.13 24.74
CA TYR A 507 -5.35 19.25 26.19
C TYR A 507 -5.99 20.55 26.65
N GLY A 508 -5.64 21.67 26.00
CA GLY A 508 -6.26 22.97 26.26
C GLY A 508 -7.77 22.96 26.04
N MET A 509 -8.24 22.34 24.95
CA MET A 509 -9.67 22.20 24.67
C MET A 509 -10.42 21.38 25.73
N PHE A 510 -9.75 20.42 26.38
CA PHE A 510 -10.28 19.64 27.49
C PHE A 510 -9.93 20.23 28.87
N GLY A 511 -9.58 21.53 28.94
CA GLY A 511 -9.34 22.25 30.19
C GLY A 511 -8.01 21.95 30.88
N LYS A 512 -7.13 21.12 30.30
CA LYS A 512 -5.79 20.80 30.84
C LYS A 512 -4.76 21.88 30.43
N ILE A 513 -5.00 23.13 30.82
CA ILE A 513 -4.23 24.32 30.41
C ILE A 513 -2.74 24.23 30.77
N GLU A 514 -2.40 23.71 31.96
CA GLU A 514 -1.00 23.61 32.38
C GLU A 514 -0.22 22.57 31.56
N LYS A 515 -0.85 21.45 31.17
CA LYS A 515 -0.24 20.50 30.22
C LYS A 515 0.03 21.16 28.87
N ASN A 516 -0.90 22.00 28.38
CA ASN A 516 -0.67 22.75 27.15
C ASN A 516 0.59 23.61 27.24
N LYS A 517 0.70 24.47 28.26
CA LYS A 517 1.88 25.34 28.45
C LYS A 517 3.19 24.55 28.55
N GLN A 518 3.20 23.43 29.26
CA GLN A 518 4.38 22.57 29.39
C GLN A 518 4.83 22.01 28.04
N LEU A 519 3.90 21.51 27.23
CA LEU A 519 4.22 20.96 25.91
C LEU A 519 4.63 22.06 24.92
N GLU A 520 4.04 23.25 25.00
CA GLU A 520 4.47 24.40 24.21
C GLU A 520 5.90 24.83 24.54
N ALA A 521 6.25 24.89 25.84
CA ALA A 521 7.61 25.20 26.27
C ALA A 521 8.61 24.14 25.79
N ARG A 522 8.27 22.85 25.90
CA ARG A 522 9.10 21.74 25.40
C ARG A 522 9.29 21.78 23.89
N ALA A 523 8.24 22.09 23.13
CA ALA A 523 8.28 22.25 21.69
C ALA A 523 9.16 23.45 21.28
N GLN A 524 9.04 24.58 21.98
CA GLN A 524 9.87 25.76 21.71
C GLN A 524 11.36 25.46 21.97
N LYS A 525 11.68 24.75 23.06
CA LYS A 525 13.06 24.29 23.30
C LYS A 525 13.56 23.39 22.18
N LEU A 526 12.75 22.41 21.76
CA LEU A 526 13.09 21.50 20.64
C LEU A 526 13.39 22.28 19.36
N LYS A 527 12.57 23.29 19.04
CA LYS A 527 12.79 24.17 17.88
C LYS A 527 14.14 24.87 17.95
N THR A 528 14.50 25.46 19.09
CA THR A 528 15.80 26.11 19.27
C THR A 528 16.96 25.11 19.10
N ASP A 529 16.90 23.99 19.80
CA ASP A 529 17.96 22.96 19.77
C ASP A 529 18.13 22.38 18.36
N PHE A 530 17.03 22.07 17.67
CA PHE A 530 17.03 21.54 16.31
C PHE A 530 17.71 22.51 15.33
N ASN A 531 17.35 23.79 15.39
CA ASN A 531 17.89 24.79 14.48
C ASN A 531 19.39 25.06 14.69
N ALA A 532 19.90 24.81 15.89
CA ALA A 532 21.32 24.87 16.19
C ALA A 532 22.05 23.59 15.73
N ALA A 533 21.50 22.40 16.03
CA ALA A 533 22.19 21.14 15.84
C ALA A 533 22.12 20.58 14.41
N PHE A 534 21.05 20.83 13.66
CA PHE A 534 20.84 20.23 12.32
C PHE A 534 21.21 21.16 11.17
N TRP A 535 21.35 22.47 11.40
CA TRP A 535 21.65 23.39 10.31
C TRP A 535 23.09 23.23 9.81
N MET A 536 23.27 23.19 8.48
CA MET A 536 24.56 23.10 7.81
C MET A 536 24.86 24.43 7.10
N PRO A 537 25.58 25.37 7.73
CA PRO A 537 25.84 26.68 7.14
C PRO A 537 26.48 26.61 5.75
N GLY A 538 27.42 25.67 5.55
CA GLY A 538 28.12 25.50 4.27
C GLY A 538 27.23 24.97 3.12
N LYS A 539 26.10 24.34 3.44
CA LYS A 539 25.13 23.85 2.44
C LYS A 539 23.85 24.68 2.40
N ASN A 540 23.69 25.66 3.30
CA ASN A 540 22.46 26.46 3.48
C ASN A 540 21.19 25.58 3.58
N TYR A 541 21.30 24.46 4.29
CA TYR A 541 20.27 23.42 4.37
C TYR A 541 20.36 22.66 5.71
N TYR A 542 19.40 21.77 5.99
CA TYR A 542 19.46 20.91 7.19
C TYR A 542 20.07 19.56 6.88
N ALA A 543 20.86 19.04 7.81
CA ALA A 543 21.36 17.68 7.80
C ALA A 543 20.18 16.68 7.84
N MET A 544 20.32 15.56 7.14
CA MET A 544 19.28 14.53 7.08
C MET A 544 19.00 13.88 8.45
N ALA A 545 20.04 13.76 9.28
CA ALA A 545 19.97 13.20 10.62
C ALA A 545 21.15 13.65 11.49
N LEU A 546 21.07 13.40 12.79
CA LEU A 546 22.24 13.33 13.68
C LEU A 546 22.52 11.87 14.02
N ALA A 547 23.78 11.47 13.90
CA ALA A 547 24.30 10.19 14.36
C ALA A 547 24.80 10.28 15.81
N GLY A 548 25.23 9.14 16.36
CA GLY A 548 25.86 9.05 17.67
C GLY A 548 26.97 10.09 17.88
N GLY A 549 27.00 10.69 19.07
CA GLY A 549 27.91 11.82 19.37
C GLY A 549 27.50 13.16 18.75
N GLY A 550 26.30 13.27 18.18
CA GLY A 550 25.76 14.52 17.63
C GLY A 550 26.33 14.87 16.25
N LYS A 551 26.96 13.92 15.56
CA LYS A 551 27.56 14.15 14.23
C LYS A 551 26.47 14.26 13.18
N GLN A 552 26.48 15.33 12.38
CA GLN A 552 25.54 15.51 11.27
C GLN A 552 25.74 14.45 10.18
N CYS A 553 24.64 13.88 9.70
CA CYS A 553 24.56 13.21 8.40
C CYS A 553 24.45 14.31 7.34
N ASP A 554 25.61 14.80 6.92
CA ASP A 554 25.84 16.05 6.22
C ASP A 554 25.57 15.95 4.70
N VAL A 555 24.40 15.42 4.35
CA VAL A 555 23.95 15.19 2.96
C VAL A 555 22.69 16.00 2.64
N VAL A 556 22.51 16.37 1.37
CA VAL A 556 21.31 17.02 0.84
C VAL A 556 20.32 15.94 0.38
N ALA A 557 19.19 15.88 1.07
CA ALA A 557 18.15 14.86 0.89
C ALA A 557 16.76 15.51 0.90
N SER A 558 15.73 14.72 0.61
CA SER A 558 14.33 15.19 0.64
C SER A 558 13.78 15.41 2.07
N ASN A 559 14.32 14.72 3.09
CA ASN A 559 13.80 14.73 4.46
C ASN A 559 13.54 16.13 5.02
N PRO A 560 14.43 17.13 4.85
CA PRO A 560 14.17 18.47 5.37
C PRO A 560 12.96 19.16 4.74
N GLY A 561 12.49 18.73 3.57
CA GLY A 561 11.25 19.25 3.00
C GLY A 561 10.01 18.88 3.80
N GLN A 562 9.99 17.72 4.49
CA GLN A 562 8.89 17.35 5.38
C GLN A 562 8.84 18.22 6.66
N LEU A 563 9.92 18.90 7.02
CA LEU A 563 9.93 19.84 8.14
C LEU A 563 9.04 21.06 7.89
N LEU A 564 8.82 21.44 6.61
CA LEU A 564 8.05 22.62 6.22
C LEU A 564 6.61 22.59 6.73
N MET A 565 6.01 21.40 6.89
CA MET A 565 4.65 21.27 7.43
C MET A 565 4.57 21.30 8.97
N SER A 566 5.70 21.23 9.68
CA SER A 566 5.73 21.15 11.14
C SER A 566 5.81 22.51 11.85
N GLY A 567 6.42 23.50 11.22
CA GLY A 567 6.75 24.79 11.84
C GLY A 567 8.02 24.80 12.70
N ILE A 568 8.82 23.71 12.71
CA ILE A 568 10.08 23.64 13.45
C ILE A 568 11.20 24.48 12.83
N ILE A 569 11.17 24.72 11.51
CA ILE A 569 12.17 25.53 10.81
C ILE A 569 12.15 26.97 11.33
N ALA A 570 13.32 27.59 11.50
CA ALA A 570 13.45 29.02 11.79
C ALA A 570 13.05 29.85 10.55
N GLU A 571 12.37 30.98 10.75
CA GLU A 571 11.71 31.72 9.66
C GLU A 571 12.69 32.07 8.54
N GLU A 572 13.88 32.53 8.92
CA GLU A 572 14.96 32.95 8.03
C GLU A 572 15.59 31.81 7.20
N LYS A 573 15.32 30.55 7.55
CA LYS A 573 15.86 29.36 6.86
C LYS A 573 14.86 28.70 5.92
N LYS A 574 13.57 29.08 5.98
CA LYS A 574 12.50 28.44 5.18
C LYS A 574 12.74 28.57 3.69
N GLU A 575 13.02 29.78 3.21
CA GLU A 575 13.26 30.07 1.80
C GLU A 575 14.40 29.21 1.23
N ALA A 576 15.49 29.06 2.00
CA ALA A 576 16.62 28.23 1.60
C ALA A 576 16.24 26.76 1.41
N VAL A 577 15.39 26.23 2.30
CA VAL A 577 14.89 24.86 2.19
C VAL A 577 13.99 24.70 0.97
N CYS A 578 13.02 25.59 0.78
CA CYS A 578 12.12 25.58 -0.37
C CYS A 578 12.90 25.63 -1.70
N LYS A 579 13.86 26.55 -1.81
CA LYS A 579 14.70 26.69 -3.00
C LYS A 579 15.49 25.42 -3.29
N THR A 580 16.20 24.87 -2.30
CA THR A 580 17.07 23.70 -2.48
C THR A 580 16.28 22.48 -2.98
N LEU A 581 15.07 22.26 -2.46
CA LEU A 581 14.19 21.15 -2.89
C LEU A 581 13.86 21.21 -4.39
N MET A 582 13.79 22.42 -4.95
CA MET A 582 13.43 22.67 -6.35
C MET A 582 14.65 22.79 -7.28
N GLU A 583 15.87 22.66 -6.76
CA GLU A 583 17.09 22.60 -7.57
C GLU A 583 17.17 21.28 -8.33
N SER A 584 17.78 21.32 -9.53
CA SER A 584 17.77 20.18 -10.46
C SER A 584 18.42 18.91 -9.91
N HIS A 585 19.35 19.00 -8.95
CA HIS A 585 19.96 17.83 -8.33
C HIS A 585 18.99 17.06 -7.41
N LEU A 586 17.92 17.70 -6.93
CA LEU A 586 16.81 17.06 -6.20
C LEU A 586 15.57 16.89 -7.09
N PHE A 587 15.02 17.98 -7.64
CA PHE A 587 13.83 17.93 -8.48
C PHE A 587 14.18 17.53 -9.92
N ASN A 588 13.85 16.30 -10.29
CA ASN A 588 14.25 15.69 -11.57
C ASN A 588 13.26 15.93 -12.73
N GLY A 589 12.21 16.73 -12.52
CA GLY A 589 11.12 16.97 -13.46
C GLY A 589 9.94 16.00 -13.36
N TRP A 590 10.10 14.86 -12.67
CA TRP A 590 9.03 13.97 -12.23
C TRP A 590 8.64 14.21 -10.77
N GLY A 591 9.63 14.51 -9.93
CA GLY A 591 9.48 14.78 -8.51
C GLY A 591 10.82 15.04 -7.84
N ILE A 592 10.79 15.25 -6.53
CA ILE A 592 11.95 15.44 -5.66
C ILE A 592 12.50 14.05 -5.32
N ARG A 593 13.77 13.82 -5.66
CA ARG A 593 14.52 12.62 -5.32
C ARG A 593 14.78 12.53 -3.82
N THR A 594 14.85 11.31 -3.29
CA THR A 594 15.16 11.11 -1.87
C THR A 594 16.56 11.58 -1.47
N LEU A 595 17.51 11.61 -2.40
CA LEU A 595 18.89 12.06 -2.20
C LEU A 595 19.35 12.85 -3.43
N SER A 596 20.08 13.95 -3.20
CA SER A 596 20.63 14.79 -4.27
C SER A 596 21.57 13.99 -5.16
N SER A 597 21.52 14.27 -6.47
CA SER A 597 22.41 13.64 -7.46
C SER A 597 23.89 14.00 -7.31
N HIS A 598 24.21 14.94 -6.41
CA HIS A 598 25.59 15.32 -6.08
C HIS A 598 26.18 14.56 -4.88
N GLU A 599 25.37 13.79 -4.15
CA GLU A 599 25.84 13.07 -2.95
C GLU A 599 26.45 11.71 -3.30
N PHE A 600 27.47 11.29 -2.54
CA PHE A 600 28.26 10.09 -2.82
C PHE A 600 27.41 8.81 -3.01
N SER A 601 26.39 8.64 -2.17
CA SER A 601 25.53 7.44 -2.17
C SER A 601 24.35 7.52 -3.14
N TYR A 602 24.29 8.54 -4.01
CA TYR A 602 23.21 8.68 -4.97
C TYR A 602 23.17 7.50 -5.95
N ASN A 603 21.99 6.92 -6.08
CA ASN A 603 21.68 5.89 -7.05
C ASN A 603 20.20 6.05 -7.47
N PRO A 604 19.90 6.38 -8.74
CA PRO A 604 18.53 6.59 -9.22
C PRO A 604 17.66 5.32 -9.12
N VAL A 605 18.27 4.14 -9.00
CA VAL A 605 17.61 2.82 -8.88
C VAL A 605 17.68 2.29 -7.44
N SER A 606 17.94 3.15 -6.45
CA SER A 606 17.94 2.79 -5.03
C SER A 606 16.56 3.00 -4.40
N TYR A 607 16.22 2.15 -3.44
CA TYR A 607 14.98 2.26 -2.67
C TYR A 607 14.86 3.61 -1.95
N HIS A 608 15.90 4.08 -1.24
CA HIS A 608 15.88 5.35 -0.49
C HIS A 608 17.01 6.34 -0.82
N ASN A 609 17.90 6.03 -1.78
CA ASN A 609 19.08 6.86 -2.07
C ASN A 609 19.07 7.50 -3.46
N GLY A 610 17.90 7.85 -3.99
CA GLY A 610 17.82 8.58 -5.27
C GLY A 610 16.53 8.36 -6.06
N SER A 611 15.64 7.48 -5.61
CA SER A 611 14.28 7.31 -6.17
C SER A 611 13.37 8.50 -5.88
N VAL A 612 12.19 8.50 -6.50
CA VAL A 612 11.10 9.44 -6.19
C VAL A 612 9.97 8.67 -5.51
N TRP A 613 9.60 9.13 -4.32
CA TRP A 613 8.49 8.58 -3.54
C TRP A 613 7.31 9.56 -3.57
N PRO A 614 6.13 9.16 -4.07
CA PRO A 614 4.97 10.05 -4.12
C PRO A 614 4.57 10.60 -2.75
N HIS A 615 4.58 9.78 -1.69
CA HIS A 615 4.13 10.23 -0.36
C HIS A 615 5.04 11.34 0.20
N ASP A 616 6.36 11.18 0.07
CA ASP A 616 7.34 12.18 0.47
C ASP A 616 7.12 13.50 -0.28
N ASN A 617 6.94 13.40 -1.60
CA ASN A 617 6.66 14.55 -2.47
C ASN A 617 5.34 15.24 -2.13
N ALA A 618 4.28 14.50 -1.79
CA ALA A 618 3.00 15.08 -1.38
C ALA A 618 3.13 15.86 -0.05
N MET A 619 3.89 15.32 0.91
CA MET A 619 4.15 15.99 2.19
C MET A 619 5.03 17.23 2.00
N ILE A 620 6.03 17.16 1.13
CA ILE A 620 6.86 18.31 0.76
C ILE A 620 6.01 19.38 0.06
N ALA A 621 5.18 19.01 -0.92
CA ALA A 621 4.28 19.93 -1.62
C ALA A 621 3.29 20.61 -0.66
N PHE A 622 2.75 19.86 0.31
CA PHE A 622 1.92 20.42 1.38
C PHE A 622 2.69 21.44 2.22
N GLY A 623 3.93 21.13 2.60
CA GLY A 623 4.84 22.04 3.29
C GLY A 623 5.18 23.29 2.49
N LEU A 624 5.51 23.16 1.20
CA LEU A 624 5.77 24.27 0.27
C LEU A 624 4.57 25.21 0.20
N ALA A 625 3.37 24.66 -0.01
CA ALA A 625 2.13 25.43 -0.06
C ALA A 625 1.84 26.19 1.25
N ALA A 626 2.09 25.56 2.40
CA ALA A 626 1.94 26.19 3.70
C ALA A 626 2.93 27.35 3.95
N ASN A 627 4.06 27.38 3.22
CA ASN A 627 5.11 28.39 3.34
C ASN A 627 5.18 29.35 2.13
N ASN A 628 4.06 29.59 1.44
CA ASN A 628 3.93 30.53 0.32
C ASN A 628 4.59 30.12 -1.01
N HIS A 629 4.91 28.83 -1.19
CA HIS A 629 5.45 28.28 -2.45
C HIS A 629 4.43 27.37 -3.15
N LYS A 630 3.21 27.87 -3.41
CA LYS A 630 2.14 27.07 -4.03
C LYS A 630 2.43 26.74 -5.49
N GLU A 631 3.16 27.60 -6.19
CA GLU A 631 3.63 27.39 -7.56
C GLU A 631 4.58 26.18 -7.62
N ASP A 632 5.54 26.10 -6.69
CA ASP A 632 6.46 24.95 -6.59
C ASP A 632 5.74 23.67 -6.18
N ALA A 633 4.81 23.75 -5.22
CA ALA A 633 3.92 22.64 -4.90
C ALA A 633 3.14 22.15 -6.15
N GLY A 634 2.68 23.09 -6.98
CA GLY A 634 2.03 22.81 -8.26
C GLY A 634 2.94 22.17 -9.30
N ARG A 635 4.22 22.51 -9.32
CA ARG A 635 5.24 21.88 -10.20
C ARG A 635 5.50 20.43 -9.79
N VAL A 636 5.66 20.17 -8.49
CA VAL A 636 5.77 18.81 -7.94
C VAL A 636 4.52 18.00 -8.28
N PHE A 637 3.34 18.59 -8.07
CA PHE A 637 2.08 17.93 -8.39
C PHE A 637 1.96 17.58 -9.88
N SER A 638 2.31 18.51 -10.77
CA SER A 638 2.29 18.27 -12.22
C SER A 638 3.24 17.13 -12.62
N GLY A 639 4.45 17.08 -12.05
CA GLY A 639 5.41 16.00 -12.30
C GLY A 639 4.88 14.62 -11.90
N LEU A 640 4.22 14.52 -10.75
CA LEU A 640 3.63 13.27 -10.28
C LEU A 640 2.38 12.87 -11.09
N ILE A 641 1.54 13.81 -11.53
CA ILE A 641 0.42 13.49 -12.42
C ILE A 641 0.92 12.95 -13.75
N ASP A 642 1.90 13.61 -14.36
CA ASP A 642 2.51 13.12 -15.60
C ASP A 642 3.10 11.72 -15.42
N ALA A 643 3.72 11.44 -14.27
CA ALA A 643 4.22 10.11 -13.95
C ALA A 643 3.09 9.08 -13.82
N GLY A 644 2.04 9.39 -13.07
CA GLY A 644 0.90 8.49 -12.87
C GLY A 644 0.13 8.18 -14.15
N VAL A 645 0.02 9.13 -15.08
CA VAL A 645 -0.55 8.92 -16.43
C VAL A 645 0.33 7.99 -17.28
N ALA A 646 1.65 8.02 -17.09
CA ALA A 646 2.58 7.18 -17.82
C ALA A 646 2.68 5.74 -17.27
N PHE A 647 2.37 5.54 -15.98
CA PHE A 647 2.27 4.21 -15.39
C PHE A 647 0.93 3.52 -15.72
N GLY A 648 0.90 2.19 -15.61
CA GLY A 648 -0.31 1.39 -15.83
C GLY A 648 -1.46 1.81 -14.91
N ASP A 649 -2.70 1.62 -15.37
CA ASP A 649 -3.94 1.92 -14.64
C ASP A 649 -4.12 3.38 -14.16
N ASN A 650 -3.33 4.34 -14.65
CA ASN A 650 -3.37 5.74 -14.22
C ASN A 650 -3.14 5.90 -12.69
N ARG A 651 -2.13 5.23 -12.13
CA ARG A 651 -1.84 5.27 -10.69
C ARG A 651 -0.37 5.52 -10.39
N LEU A 652 -0.12 6.07 -9.21
CA LEU A 652 1.23 6.25 -8.68
C LEU A 652 1.71 4.97 -7.98
N PRO A 653 2.91 4.44 -8.32
CA PRO A 653 3.49 3.33 -7.58
C PRO A 653 4.03 3.80 -6.23
N GLU A 654 4.44 2.85 -5.38
CA GLU A 654 5.14 3.16 -4.13
C GLU A 654 6.34 4.09 -4.29
N LEU A 655 7.16 3.79 -5.30
CA LEU A 655 8.29 4.60 -5.73
C LEU A 655 8.58 4.31 -7.20
N PHE A 656 9.34 5.19 -7.83
CA PHE A 656 9.95 4.95 -9.13
C PHE A 656 11.37 5.50 -9.18
N CYS A 657 12.14 5.08 -10.18
CA CYS A 657 13.55 5.44 -10.28
C CYS A 657 13.72 6.96 -10.53
N GLY A 658 14.69 7.58 -9.88
CA GLY A 658 14.90 9.03 -9.94
C GLY A 658 15.79 9.52 -11.07
N PHE A 659 15.71 8.89 -12.25
CA PHE A 659 16.34 9.41 -13.46
C PHE A 659 15.75 10.77 -13.85
N GLU A 660 16.54 11.61 -14.51
CA GLU A 660 16.05 12.89 -15.02
C GLU A 660 14.97 12.70 -16.08
N ARG A 661 13.99 13.62 -16.08
CA ARG A 661 12.94 13.63 -17.08
C ARG A 661 13.51 14.04 -18.44
N ALA A 662 13.51 13.10 -19.38
CA ALA A 662 13.83 13.36 -20.78
C ALA A 662 12.56 13.56 -21.61
N ALA A 663 12.62 14.43 -22.61
CA ALA A 663 11.48 14.69 -23.49
C ALA A 663 11.03 13.41 -24.21
N GLY A 664 9.74 13.06 -24.09
CA GLY A 664 9.14 11.88 -24.72
C GLY A 664 9.44 10.53 -24.03
N ALA A 665 10.28 10.48 -22.99
CA ALA A 665 10.55 9.26 -22.25
C ALA A 665 9.59 9.11 -21.04
N PRO A 666 9.05 7.92 -20.76
CA PRO A 666 8.27 7.67 -19.54
C PRO A 666 9.17 7.61 -18.30
N PRO A 667 8.62 7.75 -17.07
CA PRO A 667 9.35 7.45 -15.85
C PRO A 667 9.76 5.97 -15.81
N VAL A 668 10.88 5.66 -15.16
CA VAL A 668 11.41 4.29 -15.08
C VAL A 668 10.89 3.61 -13.82
N SER A 669 10.18 2.49 -13.99
CA SER A 669 9.63 1.70 -12.88
C SER A 669 10.73 1.17 -11.95
N TYR A 670 10.42 1.08 -10.65
CA TYR A 670 11.24 0.34 -9.71
C TYR A 670 10.67 -1.10 -9.58
N PRO A 671 11.43 -2.17 -9.89
CA PRO A 671 10.86 -3.50 -10.12
C PRO A 671 10.00 -4.10 -9.00
N VAL A 672 10.33 -3.80 -7.75
CA VAL A 672 9.65 -4.41 -6.59
C VAL A 672 8.63 -3.48 -5.91
N SER A 673 8.32 -2.32 -6.52
CA SER A 673 7.37 -1.36 -5.96
C SER A 673 5.99 -1.97 -5.74
N CYS A 674 5.36 -1.64 -4.61
CA CYS A 674 3.96 -1.97 -4.39
C CYS A 674 3.03 -1.11 -5.25
N VAL A 675 2.03 -1.78 -5.82
CA VAL A 675 1.03 -1.16 -6.71
C VAL A 675 -0.30 -1.92 -6.53
N PRO A 676 -1.30 -1.37 -5.82
CA PRO A 676 -1.31 -0.07 -5.15
C PRO A 676 -0.57 -0.03 -3.80
N GLN A 677 -0.37 1.19 -3.30
CA GLN A 677 0.11 1.47 -1.94
C GLN A 677 -0.72 2.59 -1.29
N ALA A 678 -1.01 2.47 0.00
CA ALA A 678 -1.94 3.34 0.73
C ALA A 678 -1.53 4.82 0.68
N TRP A 679 -0.31 5.14 1.11
CA TRP A 679 0.15 6.53 1.12
C TRP A 679 0.44 7.09 -0.28
N ALA A 680 0.57 6.26 -1.31
CA ALA A 680 0.79 6.69 -2.69
C ALA A 680 -0.56 7.09 -3.31
N SER A 681 -1.60 6.31 -2.98
CA SER A 681 -2.99 6.62 -3.33
C SER A 681 -3.48 7.89 -2.61
N GLY A 682 -3.10 8.07 -1.35
CA GLY A 682 -3.42 9.27 -0.56
C GLY A 682 -2.83 10.57 -1.11
N CYS A 683 -1.70 10.51 -1.83
CA CYS A 683 -0.95 11.68 -2.31
C CYS A 683 -1.80 12.68 -3.11
N LEU A 684 -2.68 12.18 -3.98
CA LEU A 684 -3.48 13.02 -4.88
C LEU A 684 -4.38 13.98 -4.09
N PHE A 685 -4.97 13.48 -2.99
CA PHE A 685 -5.85 14.24 -2.12
C PHE A 685 -5.06 15.32 -1.36
N GLN A 686 -3.90 14.98 -0.81
CA GLN A 686 -3.05 15.94 -0.10
C GLN A 686 -2.50 17.03 -1.01
N MET A 687 -2.07 16.69 -2.22
CA MET A 687 -1.59 17.68 -3.20
C MET A 687 -2.70 18.61 -3.67
N LEU A 688 -3.93 18.09 -3.81
CA LEU A 688 -5.10 18.90 -4.11
C LEU A 688 -5.44 19.84 -2.95
N GLU A 689 -5.43 19.35 -1.70
CA GLU A 689 -5.55 20.19 -0.50
C GLU A 689 -4.50 21.31 -0.48
N ALA A 690 -3.22 20.95 -0.68
CA ALA A 690 -2.10 21.88 -0.68
C ALA A 690 -2.28 23.04 -1.69
N CYS A 691 -2.59 22.69 -2.94
CA CYS A 691 -2.72 23.69 -4.01
C CYS A 691 -4.01 24.53 -3.83
N SER A 692 -5.16 23.86 -3.70
CA SER A 692 -6.47 24.52 -3.65
C SER A 692 -6.62 25.41 -2.41
N GLY A 693 -5.92 25.11 -1.32
CA GLY A 693 -6.05 25.84 -0.05
C GLY A 693 -7.39 25.61 0.64
N ILE A 694 -8.09 24.53 0.29
CA ILE A 694 -9.31 24.11 0.98
C ILE A 694 -8.94 23.73 2.42
N ASP A 695 -9.66 24.30 3.38
CA ASP A 695 -9.45 24.08 4.81
C ASP A 695 -10.80 24.08 5.54
N VAL A 696 -10.94 23.24 6.54
CA VAL A 696 -12.21 23.05 7.28
C VAL A 696 -11.96 23.20 8.77
N GLU A 697 -12.73 24.08 9.39
CA GLU A 697 -12.83 24.25 10.84
C GLU A 697 -14.19 23.70 11.29
N GLY A 698 -14.21 22.39 11.54
CA GLY A 698 -15.43 21.58 11.68
C GLY A 698 -16.26 21.91 12.91
N ALA A 699 -15.61 22.28 14.02
CA ALA A 699 -16.32 22.71 15.23
C ALA A 699 -17.15 23.98 14.99
N GLN A 700 -16.66 24.88 14.13
CA GLN A 700 -17.32 26.11 13.72
C GLN A 700 -18.25 25.91 12.52
N GLY A 701 -18.18 24.77 11.83
CA GLY A 701 -18.88 24.54 10.56
C GLY A 701 -18.38 25.48 9.46
N GLN A 702 -17.09 25.81 9.44
CA GLN A 702 -16.52 26.79 8.52
C GLN A 702 -15.66 26.09 7.46
N LEU A 703 -15.97 26.37 6.19
CA LEU A 703 -15.16 26.02 5.02
C LEU A 703 -14.39 27.27 4.55
N ASN A 704 -13.08 27.13 4.41
CA ASN A 704 -12.18 28.18 3.96
C ASN A 704 -11.47 27.77 2.66
N VAL A 705 -11.24 28.74 1.79
CA VAL A 705 -10.33 28.60 0.64
C VAL A 705 -9.26 29.69 0.74
N LYS A 706 -8.05 29.28 1.15
CA LYS A 706 -6.94 30.17 1.48
C LYS A 706 -5.95 30.24 0.32
N ARG A 707 -5.85 31.41 -0.31
CA ARG A 707 -4.89 31.71 -1.41
C ARG A 707 -4.88 30.60 -2.48
N PRO A 708 -6.01 30.34 -3.13
CA PRO A 708 -6.12 29.20 -4.05
C PRO A 708 -5.07 29.26 -5.16
N TYR A 709 -4.51 28.11 -5.50
CA TYR A 709 -3.69 27.89 -6.68
C TYR A 709 -4.12 26.58 -7.31
N LEU A 710 -4.22 26.50 -8.64
CA LEU A 710 -4.38 25.23 -9.33
C LEU A 710 -3.23 25.09 -10.33
N PRO A 711 -2.61 23.90 -10.48
CA PRO A 711 -1.63 23.66 -11.53
C PRO A 711 -2.19 23.93 -12.93
N SER A 712 -1.33 24.11 -13.93
CA SER A 712 -1.73 24.45 -15.30
C SER A 712 -2.68 23.43 -15.95
N PHE A 713 -2.59 22.15 -15.55
CA PHE A 713 -3.43 21.07 -16.09
C PHE A 713 -4.87 21.04 -15.52
N ILE A 714 -5.21 21.92 -14.58
CA ILE A 714 -6.56 22.05 -13.99
C ILE A 714 -7.02 23.51 -14.06
N HIS A 715 -8.17 23.78 -14.69
CA HIS A 715 -8.82 25.09 -14.60
C HIS A 715 -10.00 25.11 -13.65
N GLN A 716 -10.60 23.97 -13.34
CA GLN A 716 -11.71 23.87 -12.41
C GLN A 716 -11.67 22.56 -11.62
N ILE A 717 -11.91 22.67 -10.31
CA ILE A 717 -12.24 21.53 -9.45
C ILE A 717 -13.68 21.67 -8.96
N ASN A 718 -14.38 20.56 -8.81
CA ASN A 718 -15.68 20.46 -8.15
C ASN A 718 -15.59 19.41 -7.06
N VAL A 719 -16.00 19.78 -5.85
CA VAL A 719 -16.05 18.92 -4.68
C VAL A 719 -17.52 18.79 -4.28
N LYS A 720 -18.01 17.55 -4.15
CA LYS A 720 -19.34 17.24 -3.65
C LYS A 720 -19.26 16.52 -2.32
N SER A 721 -20.21 16.78 -1.44
CA SER A 721 -20.36 16.14 -0.15
C SER A 721 -19.11 16.25 0.73
N LEU A 722 -18.37 17.37 0.65
CA LEU A 722 -17.23 17.63 1.53
C LEU A 722 -17.72 17.70 2.98
N PRO A 723 -17.26 16.83 3.89
CA PRO A 723 -17.66 16.90 5.29
C PRO A 723 -17.09 18.16 5.97
N THR A 724 -17.91 18.86 6.74
CA THR A 724 -17.54 20.12 7.43
C THR A 724 -17.77 20.07 8.94
N GLY A 725 -17.87 18.87 9.50
CA GLY A 725 -18.17 18.63 10.92
C GLY A 725 -19.65 18.79 11.29
N ARG A 726 -20.29 19.91 10.90
CA ARG A 726 -21.73 20.17 11.13
C ARG A 726 -22.65 19.67 10.01
N GLY A 727 -22.08 19.36 8.85
CA GLY A 727 -22.81 18.85 7.70
C GLY A 727 -21.90 18.62 6.50
N LYS A 728 -22.38 19.00 5.31
CA LYS A 728 -21.69 18.78 4.04
C LYS A 728 -21.74 20.02 3.16
N ALA A 729 -20.75 20.19 2.30
CA ALA A 729 -20.72 21.25 1.29
C ALA A 729 -20.41 20.69 -0.11
N ASP A 730 -21.12 21.23 -1.11
CA ASP A 730 -20.81 21.10 -2.52
C ASP A 730 -20.30 22.46 -3.01
N PHE A 731 -19.21 22.49 -3.77
CA PHE A 731 -18.73 23.71 -4.42
C PHE A 731 -17.75 23.38 -5.53
N GLY A 732 -17.56 24.34 -6.44
CA GLY A 732 -16.49 24.35 -7.41
C GLY A 732 -15.58 25.54 -7.19
N LEU A 733 -14.30 25.37 -7.53
CA LEU A 733 -13.27 26.40 -7.54
C LEU A 733 -12.73 26.48 -8.97
N LYS A 734 -12.93 27.64 -9.61
CA LYS A 734 -12.60 27.87 -11.01
C LYS A 734 -11.62 29.04 -11.16
N LYS A 735 -10.57 28.83 -11.96
CA LYS A 735 -9.66 29.91 -12.39
C LYS A 735 -10.40 30.93 -13.27
N THR A 736 -10.16 32.20 -13.03
CA THR A 736 -10.63 33.31 -13.86
C THR A 736 -9.44 34.19 -14.29
N ALA A 737 -9.66 35.17 -15.16
CA ALA A 737 -8.62 36.12 -15.56
C ALA A 737 -8.05 36.91 -14.36
N ASN A 738 -8.87 37.14 -13.33
CA ASN A 738 -8.54 37.98 -12.18
C ASN A 738 -8.41 37.17 -10.88
N GLY A 739 -8.10 35.86 -10.95
CA GLY A 739 -7.94 35.00 -9.77
C GLY A 739 -8.87 33.79 -9.78
N PHE A 740 -9.74 33.68 -8.77
CA PHE A 740 -10.60 32.51 -8.56
C PHE A 740 -12.04 32.89 -8.25
N SER A 741 -12.98 32.10 -8.76
CA SER A 741 -14.40 32.20 -8.45
C SER A 741 -14.93 30.88 -7.91
N THR A 742 -15.94 30.94 -7.05
CA THR A 742 -16.66 29.77 -6.57
C THR A 742 -17.91 29.53 -7.42
N THR A 743 -18.25 28.27 -7.66
CA THR A 743 -19.43 27.88 -8.45
C THR A 743 -20.21 26.80 -7.74
N GLY A 744 -21.54 26.71 -7.95
CA GLY A 744 -22.33 25.57 -7.49
C GLY A 744 -22.33 25.35 -5.97
N PHE A 745 -22.12 26.41 -5.18
CA PHE A 745 -22.06 26.33 -3.72
C PHE A 745 -23.42 25.90 -3.13
N ARG A 746 -23.44 24.78 -2.41
CA ARG A 746 -24.60 24.27 -1.67
C ARG A 746 -24.13 23.68 -0.35
N THR A 747 -24.94 23.81 0.69
CA THR A 747 -24.57 23.36 2.04
C THR A 747 -25.71 22.70 2.76
N GLU A 748 -25.39 21.70 3.56
CA GLU A 748 -26.26 21.07 4.55
C GLU A 748 -25.69 21.36 5.95
N GLY A 749 -26.53 21.64 6.95
CA GLY A 749 -26.08 21.79 8.34
C GLY A 749 -25.49 23.15 8.72
N GLY A 750 -25.79 24.22 7.98
CA GLY A 750 -25.42 25.60 8.35
C GLY A 750 -23.93 25.92 8.20
N VAL A 751 -23.31 25.43 7.11
CA VAL A 751 -21.88 25.63 6.81
C VAL A 751 -21.63 27.06 6.36
N ASN A 752 -20.69 27.74 7.01
CA ASN A 752 -20.19 29.05 6.58
C ASN A 752 -19.06 28.87 5.56
N PHE A 753 -18.99 29.77 4.57
CA PHE A 753 -17.96 29.74 3.55
C PHE A 753 -17.18 31.05 3.50
N HIS A 754 -15.86 30.94 3.39
CA HIS A 754 -14.96 32.06 3.24
C HIS A 754 -13.87 31.74 2.21
N MET A 755 -13.55 32.70 1.36
CA MET A 755 -12.43 32.59 0.41
C MET A 755 -11.63 33.89 0.45
N ASP A 756 -10.35 33.77 0.76
CA ASP A 756 -9.42 34.89 0.63
C ASP A 756 -9.21 35.12 -0.87
N SER A 757 -9.70 36.24 -1.41
CA SER A 757 -9.70 36.52 -2.85
C SER A 757 -8.31 36.68 -3.47
N GLY A 758 -7.22 36.58 -2.70
CA GLY A 758 -5.88 36.30 -3.21
C GLY A 758 -5.31 37.30 -4.24
N VAL A 759 -5.92 38.47 -4.43
CA VAL A 759 -5.39 39.53 -5.30
C VAL A 759 -5.20 40.79 -4.48
N SER A 760 -3.95 41.05 -4.10
CA SER A 760 -3.51 42.42 -3.84
C SER A 760 -3.46 43.15 -5.17
N VAL A 761 -4.52 43.88 -5.52
CA VAL A 761 -4.48 44.88 -6.59
C VAL A 761 -3.66 46.04 -6.02
N GLY A 762 -2.40 46.17 -6.43
CA GLY A 762 -1.68 47.43 -6.23
C GLY A 762 -2.40 48.54 -7.00
N PRO A 763 -2.45 49.78 -6.50
CA PRO A 763 -3.10 50.87 -7.22
C PRO A 763 -2.42 51.03 -8.60
N GLU A 764 -3.20 50.99 -9.67
CA GLU A 764 -2.72 51.41 -10.99
C GLU A 764 -2.22 52.87 -10.90
N PRO A 765 -1.10 53.21 -11.55
CA PRO A 765 -0.70 54.60 -11.67
C PRO A 765 -1.77 55.36 -12.47
N GLU A 766 -2.20 56.52 -11.95
CA GLU A 766 -3.05 57.46 -12.67
C GLU A 766 -2.47 57.72 -14.06
N ASN A 767 -3.26 57.42 -15.09
CA ASN A 767 -2.98 57.80 -16.46
C ASN A 767 -2.77 59.31 -16.55
N ALA A 768 -1.52 59.70 -16.78
CA ALA A 768 -1.17 61.02 -17.25
C ALA A 768 -1.71 61.22 -18.67
N SER A 769 -2.75 62.05 -18.77
CA SER A 769 -3.02 63.01 -19.86
C SER A 769 -2.76 62.58 -21.32
N SER A 770 -3.86 62.42 -22.06
CA SER A 770 -3.92 62.47 -23.53
C SER A 770 -3.32 63.76 -24.11
N PRO A 771 -2.57 63.73 -25.21
CA PRO A 771 -2.40 64.90 -26.07
C PRO A 771 -3.54 64.96 -27.09
N ARG A 772 -4.17 66.14 -27.14
CA ARG A 772 -5.12 66.56 -28.18
C ARG A 772 -4.51 66.42 -29.57
N GLN A 773 -5.28 65.90 -30.52
CA GLN A 773 -5.29 66.43 -31.89
C GLN A 773 -6.74 66.46 -32.43
N THR A 774 -7.19 67.68 -32.70
CA THR A 774 -8.27 68.06 -33.63
C THR A 774 -7.65 68.50 -34.96
N PRO A 775 -8.40 68.67 -36.06
CA PRO A 775 -9.78 68.26 -36.33
C PRO A 775 -9.89 67.03 -37.24
#